data_AF-A0A543HZI8-F1
#
_entry.id   AF-A0A543HZI8-F1
#
_cell.length_a   1.000
_cell.length_b   1.000
_cell.length_c   1.000
_cell.angle_alpha   90.00
_cell.angle_beta   90.00
_cell.angle_gamma   90.00
#
_symmetry.space_group_name_H-M   'P 1'
#
loop_
_entity.id
_entity.type
_entity.pdbx_description
1 polymer ?
#
loop_
_entity_poly.entity_id
_entity_poly.type
_entity_poly.pdbx_seq_one_letter_code
_entity_poly.pdbx_strand_id
1 'polypeptide(L)'
;MDHPKDFEVRVLAIARAIHDPLGLQGSRMILGKERDGVFISEDAINVYEVTTSPAKAKAVKDGQKLAELVKHLKSARENRFKSATGWFVTAGEPTAEQREAIRSISRTSTYDIHIVSVQTLRGRLCNVEGYLAARGQSPFGSVYSDHAGSATVEPRIRRATKQIGVRELAAEILDGARLLLTGDFGVGKSFTLRELYFELRKRYFKRPAENPFPVHINLRECVGLRTPAEVLRRHAEEIGFSDDRGLISAWRAGSCILLLDGFDEVIPSRWLGSATNLRQVRWEALSPIRRLVEEAPHGAGIIVAGRGHYFSSPEEMQSALGLGRAETLFLDDFDEEQADEFLAANTPGLKVPEWLPTRPLLLSHLVKIGALSSAAEIGQMEPAAAWRVLLQMICEREARIYQSVPPQTIQALLQRLATAARMKGDPLSRLTVADLERVFFEVSGRRTDEEVFQLLLRLPGLAVTESGANAEERIFADEVLASTAYGEDLAEYISSPYQGHVLCEAATWPDSADDMAIDACALSLGSRGITPRQVIAACENRMNHHFYDAILMDAIRVSDEVGDHGFPGNFIVEGILVRQLAVGPEMTALGNAHIRDSVIEVLDMSQVERADDCPTIEKSLVSKVLGLTSLSDALKVRFPATEIAQFSASNATTNGIMGLTLDLDDRVALSVLHKVYAKRGSGRKDSALPRGLDQAAKERLPHVLTELLSSGLLSSTSRGNVVLYLPVKGISTQVAELLAAPNTFRLSEAATLVGATSD
;
A
#
# COMPACT_ATOMS: atom_id res chain seq x y z
N MET A 1 27.16 -31.92 8.56
CA MET A 1 28.39 -32.08 7.78
C MET A 1 27.95 -32.47 6.38
N ASP A 2 28.21 -31.62 5.40
CA ASP A 2 27.86 -31.93 4.01
C ASP A 2 28.56 -33.20 3.52
N HIS A 3 27.89 -33.93 2.64
CA HIS A 3 28.50 -35.06 1.95
C HIS A 3 29.71 -34.55 1.14
N PRO A 4 30.86 -35.26 1.10
CA PRO A 4 32.07 -34.77 0.42
C PRO A 4 31.85 -34.37 -1.04
N LYS A 5 30.91 -35.03 -1.74
CA LYS A 5 30.50 -34.69 -3.10
C LYS A 5 29.80 -33.33 -3.21
N ASP A 6 28.95 -32.98 -2.26
CA ASP A 6 28.22 -31.71 -2.29
C ASP A 6 29.18 -30.54 -2.07
N PHE A 7 30.18 -30.73 -1.20
CA PHE A 7 31.24 -29.75 -1.01
C PHE A 7 32.07 -29.53 -2.28
N GLU A 8 32.45 -30.60 -2.98
CA GLU A 8 33.18 -30.52 -4.25
C GLU A 8 32.37 -29.77 -5.32
N VAL A 9 31.09 -30.10 -5.48
CA VAL A 9 30.18 -29.40 -6.42
C VAL A 9 30.12 -27.90 -6.11
N ARG A 10 30.02 -27.51 -4.84
CA ARG A 10 30.01 -26.08 -4.44
C ARG A 10 31.32 -25.37 -4.75
N VAL A 11 32.47 -26.00 -4.47
CA VAL A 11 33.78 -25.37 -4.77
C VAL A 11 33.97 -25.24 -6.28
N LEU A 12 33.56 -26.24 -7.06
CA LEU A 12 33.61 -26.16 -8.52
C LEU A 12 32.69 -25.08 -9.07
N ALA A 13 31.51 -24.87 -8.49
CA ALA A 13 30.62 -23.77 -8.87
C ALA A 13 31.28 -22.40 -8.61
N ILE A 14 31.95 -22.23 -7.47
CA ILE A 14 32.73 -21.02 -7.16
C ILE A 14 33.88 -20.84 -8.16
N ALA A 15 34.67 -21.89 -8.41
CA ALA A 15 35.81 -21.83 -9.32
C ALA A 15 35.39 -21.51 -10.77
N ARG A 16 34.28 -22.10 -11.25
CA ARG A 16 33.65 -21.77 -12.53
C ARG A 16 33.26 -20.30 -12.59
N ALA A 17 32.61 -19.79 -11.56
CA ALA A 17 32.21 -18.38 -11.53
C ALA A 17 33.41 -17.40 -11.55
N ILE A 18 34.54 -17.76 -10.94
CA ILE A 18 35.77 -16.94 -10.96
C ILE A 18 36.44 -16.96 -12.35
N HIS A 19 36.59 -18.14 -12.97
CA HIS A 19 37.49 -18.34 -14.12
C HIS A 19 36.80 -18.58 -15.46
N ASP A 20 35.57 -19.06 -15.46
CA ASP A 20 34.75 -19.25 -16.65
C ASP A 20 33.32 -18.74 -16.40
N PRO A 21 33.16 -17.43 -16.13
CA PRO A 21 31.85 -16.89 -15.80
C PRO A 21 30.85 -17.08 -16.95
N LEU A 22 31.31 -17.18 -18.21
CA LEU A 22 30.46 -17.36 -19.38
C LEU A 22 30.06 -18.83 -19.64
N GLY A 23 30.56 -19.78 -18.86
CA GLY A 23 30.22 -21.21 -18.97
C GLY A 23 30.65 -21.85 -20.29
N LEU A 24 31.73 -21.35 -20.90
CA LEU A 24 32.22 -21.82 -22.19
C LEU A 24 33.09 -23.08 -22.06
N GLN A 25 33.48 -23.46 -20.84
CA GLN A 25 34.40 -24.56 -20.55
C GLN A 25 33.69 -25.69 -19.80
N GLY A 26 33.68 -26.89 -20.40
CA GLY A 26 33.15 -28.11 -19.80
C GLY A 26 34.24 -29.03 -19.22
N SER A 27 33.84 -30.21 -18.72
CA SER A 27 34.79 -31.25 -18.28
C SER A 27 35.69 -31.70 -19.44
N ARG A 28 36.96 -31.96 -19.13
CA ARG A 28 37.98 -32.36 -20.11
C ARG A 28 38.67 -33.65 -19.69
N MET A 29 38.96 -34.52 -20.66
CA MET A 29 39.81 -35.68 -20.44
C MET A 29 41.28 -35.25 -20.43
N ILE A 30 41.92 -35.30 -19.26
CA ILE A 30 43.33 -34.94 -19.08
C ILE A 30 44.03 -36.09 -18.36
N LEU A 31 45.11 -36.62 -18.94
CA LEU A 31 45.84 -37.80 -18.43
C LEU A 31 44.93 -39.03 -18.21
N GLY A 32 43.99 -39.27 -19.12
CA GLY A 32 43.08 -40.42 -19.08
C GLY A 32 42.00 -40.36 -17.99
N LYS A 33 41.82 -39.22 -17.32
CA LYS A 33 40.75 -38.99 -16.33
C LYS A 33 39.93 -37.78 -16.71
N GLU A 34 38.63 -37.84 -16.46
CA GLU A 34 37.76 -36.68 -16.56
C GLU A 34 38.12 -35.68 -15.45
N ARG A 35 38.32 -34.42 -15.82
CA ARG A 35 38.65 -33.31 -14.92
C ARG A 35 37.70 -32.15 -15.17
N ASP A 36 37.08 -31.70 -14.09
CA ASP A 36 36.02 -30.69 -14.02
C ASP A 36 36.46 -29.41 -13.31
N GLY A 37 37.58 -29.44 -12.58
CA GLY A 37 38.22 -28.30 -11.91
C GLY A 37 39.41 -27.69 -12.66
N VAL A 38 39.42 -27.72 -14.00
CA VAL A 38 40.50 -27.14 -14.83
C VAL A 38 39.92 -26.03 -15.71
N PHE A 39 40.42 -24.81 -15.53
CA PHE A 39 39.99 -23.63 -16.28
C PHE A 39 41.18 -23.03 -17.03
N ILE A 40 41.04 -22.84 -18.34
CA ILE A 40 42.10 -22.33 -19.21
C ILE A 40 41.54 -21.11 -19.96
N SER A 41 41.96 -19.91 -19.57
CA SER A 41 41.66 -18.66 -20.28
C SER A 41 42.72 -18.37 -21.35
N GLU A 42 42.65 -17.21 -22.00
CA GLU A 42 43.69 -16.76 -22.94
C GLU A 42 45.05 -16.55 -22.24
N ASP A 43 45.03 -16.14 -20.98
CA ASP A 43 46.17 -15.66 -20.20
C ASP A 43 46.53 -16.53 -18.99
N ALA A 44 45.66 -17.46 -18.56
CA ALA A 44 45.84 -18.22 -17.32
C ALA A 44 45.35 -19.68 -17.40
N ILE A 45 45.92 -20.51 -16.54
CA ILE A 45 45.51 -21.89 -16.24
C ILE A 45 45.26 -21.97 -14.74
N ASN A 46 44.06 -22.36 -14.34
CA ASN A 46 43.68 -22.55 -12.93
C ASN A 46 43.20 -23.98 -12.73
N VAL A 47 43.80 -24.68 -11.77
CA VAL A 47 43.51 -26.09 -11.48
C VAL A 47 43.12 -26.23 -10.02
N TYR A 48 42.04 -26.96 -9.75
CA TYR A 48 41.49 -27.11 -8.40
C TYR A 48 41.57 -28.55 -7.90
N GLU A 49 41.89 -28.72 -6.63
CA GLU A 49 41.63 -29.94 -5.86
C GLU A 49 41.00 -29.58 -4.52
N VAL A 50 40.03 -30.38 -4.09
CA VAL A 50 39.16 -30.08 -2.96
C VAL A 50 39.27 -31.15 -1.88
N THR A 51 39.26 -30.75 -0.60
CA THR A 51 39.29 -31.71 0.52
C THR A 51 38.42 -31.27 1.70
N THR A 52 37.75 -32.22 2.33
CA THR A 52 37.13 -32.06 3.66
C THR A 52 38.04 -32.56 4.79
N SER A 53 39.15 -33.25 4.47
CA SER A 53 40.06 -33.84 5.45
C SER A 53 41.07 -32.82 5.99
N PRO A 54 41.30 -32.74 7.31
CA PRO A 54 42.36 -31.93 7.91
C PRO A 54 43.74 -32.58 7.86
N ALA A 55 43.86 -33.81 7.33
CA ALA A 55 45.09 -34.60 7.41
C ALA A 55 46.19 -34.09 6.46
N LYS A 56 47.42 -33.97 6.97
CA LYS A 56 48.63 -33.63 6.20
C LYS A 56 48.87 -34.58 5.02
N ALA A 57 48.68 -35.89 5.22
CA ALA A 57 48.92 -36.89 4.17
C ALA A 57 48.05 -36.67 2.93
N LYS A 58 46.81 -36.22 3.12
CA LYS A 58 45.89 -35.89 2.02
C LYS A 58 46.38 -34.65 1.26
N ALA A 59 46.81 -33.61 1.98
CA ALA A 59 47.38 -32.40 1.37
C ALA A 59 48.66 -32.68 0.56
N VAL A 60 49.54 -33.57 1.04
CA VAL A 60 50.74 -33.98 0.26
C VAL A 60 50.33 -34.66 -1.04
N LYS A 61 49.46 -35.67 -0.96
CA LYS A 61 49.01 -36.45 -2.12
C LYS A 61 48.32 -35.58 -3.17
N ASP A 62 47.36 -34.77 -2.75
CA ASP A 62 46.57 -33.95 -3.66
C ASP A 62 47.36 -32.73 -4.16
N GLY A 63 48.28 -32.19 -3.34
CA GLY A 63 49.20 -31.13 -3.75
C GLY A 63 50.19 -31.60 -4.84
N GLN A 64 50.72 -32.82 -4.72
CA GLN A 64 51.56 -33.42 -5.78
C GLN A 64 50.77 -33.64 -7.07
N LYS A 65 49.52 -34.14 -6.95
CA LYS A 65 48.58 -34.30 -8.07
C LYS A 65 48.30 -32.97 -8.78
N LEU A 66 48.11 -31.88 -8.02
CA LEU A 66 47.99 -30.52 -8.57
C LEU A 66 49.25 -30.09 -9.32
N ALA A 67 50.43 -30.26 -8.71
CA ALA A 67 51.71 -29.89 -9.31
C ALA A 67 51.95 -30.61 -10.65
N GLU A 68 51.70 -31.92 -10.70
CA GLU A 68 51.83 -32.73 -11.91
C GLU A 68 50.86 -32.28 -13.02
N LEU A 69 49.61 -31.97 -12.65
CA LEU A 69 48.58 -31.54 -13.59
C LEU A 69 48.92 -30.15 -14.17
N VAL A 70 49.34 -29.21 -13.34
CA VAL A 70 49.79 -27.88 -13.76
C VAL A 70 51.00 -28.00 -14.70
N LYS A 71 51.99 -28.82 -14.35
CA LYS A 71 53.17 -29.09 -15.19
C LYS A 71 52.78 -29.64 -16.55
N HIS A 72 51.88 -30.62 -16.59
CA HIS A 72 51.42 -31.23 -17.84
C HIS A 72 50.73 -30.18 -18.74
N LEU A 73 49.78 -29.42 -18.19
CA LEU A 73 49.04 -28.40 -18.96
C LEU A 73 49.96 -27.30 -19.48
N LYS A 74 50.97 -26.92 -18.69
CA LYS A 74 51.94 -25.88 -19.05
C LYS A 74 52.94 -26.33 -20.13
N SER A 75 53.20 -27.64 -20.23
CA SER A 75 54.09 -28.21 -21.24
C SER A 75 53.52 -28.18 -22.67
N ALA A 76 52.20 -28.04 -22.81
CA ALA A 76 51.54 -27.89 -24.10
C ALA A 76 51.94 -26.57 -24.79
N ARG A 77 52.25 -26.62 -26.09
CA ARG A 77 52.78 -25.48 -26.86
C ARG A 77 51.86 -24.26 -26.82
N GLU A 78 50.55 -24.48 -26.86
CA GLU A 78 49.50 -23.45 -26.78
C GLU A 78 49.37 -22.74 -25.43
N ASN A 79 49.90 -23.33 -24.35
CA ASN A 79 49.80 -22.79 -22.98
C ASN A 79 51.12 -22.20 -22.46
N ARG A 80 52.17 -22.18 -23.30
CA ARG A 80 53.54 -21.80 -22.91
C ARG A 80 53.62 -20.40 -22.29
N PHE A 81 52.75 -19.47 -22.68
CA PHE A 81 52.76 -18.09 -22.19
C PHE A 81 51.74 -17.80 -21.08
N LYS A 82 50.84 -18.73 -20.76
CA LYS A 82 49.76 -18.52 -19.76
C LYS A 82 50.27 -18.63 -18.32
N SER A 83 49.84 -17.77 -17.41
CA SER A 83 50.08 -18.02 -15.97
C SER A 83 49.47 -19.37 -15.56
N ALA A 84 50.03 -20.06 -14.56
CA ALA A 84 49.50 -21.36 -14.16
C ALA A 84 49.51 -21.53 -12.65
N THR A 85 48.34 -21.80 -12.08
CA THR A 85 48.12 -21.79 -10.63
C THR A 85 47.30 -23.01 -10.21
N GLY A 86 47.77 -23.69 -9.17
CA GLY A 86 47.05 -24.76 -8.48
C GLY A 86 46.36 -24.25 -7.21
N TRP A 87 45.13 -24.66 -7.00
CA TRP A 87 44.29 -24.29 -5.86
C TRP A 87 43.91 -25.52 -5.06
N PHE A 88 44.49 -25.65 -3.87
CA PHE A 88 44.11 -26.66 -2.89
C PHE A 88 43.11 -26.06 -1.90
N VAL A 89 41.84 -26.47 -2.00
CA VAL A 89 40.73 -25.84 -1.28
C VAL A 89 40.25 -26.74 -0.14
N THR A 90 40.21 -26.19 1.08
CA THR A 90 39.77 -26.90 2.28
C THR A 90 38.38 -26.46 2.73
N ALA A 91 37.61 -27.37 3.35
CA ALA A 91 36.28 -27.05 3.89
C ALA A 91 36.29 -26.01 5.03
N GLY A 92 37.26 -26.12 5.94
CA GLY A 92 37.52 -25.12 6.98
C GLY A 92 38.85 -24.38 6.75
N GLU A 93 39.31 -23.65 7.76
CA GLU A 93 40.64 -23.04 7.70
C GLU A 93 41.76 -24.09 7.61
N PRO A 94 42.71 -23.96 6.66
CA PRO A 94 43.81 -24.90 6.53
C PRO A 94 44.66 -24.98 7.80
N THR A 95 45.02 -26.19 8.21
CA THR A 95 45.91 -26.39 9.35
C THR A 95 47.34 -25.95 9.01
N ALA A 96 48.14 -25.64 10.04
CA ALA A 96 49.54 -25.25 9.86
C ALA A 96 50.35 -26.31 9.09
N GLU A 97 50.09 -27.59 9.36
CA GLU A 97 50.76 -28.71 8.68
C GLU A 97 50.38 -28.82 7.19
N GLN A 98 49.11 -28.59 6.85
CA GLN A 98 48.66 -28.56 5.46
C GLN A 98 49.29 -27.38 4.71
N ARG A 99 49.37 -26.21 5.37
CA ARG A 99 50.01 -25.02 4.79
C ARG A 99 51.47 -25.27 4.48
N GLU A 100 52.21 -25.88 5.41
CA GLU A 100 53.62 -26.18 5.18
C GLU A 100 53.82 -27.24 4.08
N ALA A 101 52.99 -28.28 4.06
CA ALA A 101 53.04 -29.30 3.01
C ALA A 101 52.84 -28.71 1.61
N ILE A 102 51.81 -27.89 1.41
CA ILE A 102 51.53 -27.27 0.10
C ILE A 102 52.61 -26.25 -0.27
N ARG A 103 53.12 -25.44 0.68
CA ARG A 103 54.23 -24.51 0.41
C ARG A 103 55.50 -25.22 -0.03
N SER A 104 55.84 -26.34 0.62
CA SER A 104 56.99 -27.16 0.24
C SER A 104 56.86 -27.69 -1.19
N ILE A 105 55.67 -28.16 -1.57
CA ILE A 105 55.39 -28.62 -2.93
C ILE A 105 55.50 -27.47 -3.92
N SER A 106 54.86 -26.32 -3.66
CA SER A 106 54.92 -25.15 -4.55
C SER A 106 56.35 -24.67 -4.80
N ARG A 107 57.19 -24.61 -3.76
CA ARG A 107 58.63 -24.27 -3.89
C ARG A 107 59.39 -25.28 -4.77
N THR A 108 59.07 -26.56 -4.65
CA THR A 108 59.76 -27.64 -5.38
C THR A 108 59.29 -27.75 -6.82
N SER A 109 58.01 -27.50 -7.09
CA SER A 109 57.41 -27.67 -8.42
C SER A 109 57.62 -26.49 -9.36
N THR A 110 58.17 -25.36 -8.89
CA THR A 110 58.33 -24.10 -9.66
C THR A 110 57.02 -23.46 -10.14
N TYR A 111 55.89 -23.96 -9.65
CA TYR A 111 54.55 -23.47 -9.97
C TYR A 111 53.84 -23.00 -8.70
N ASP A 112 53.01 -21.97 -8.84
CA ASP A 112 52.24 -21.42 -7.73
C ASP A 112 51.13 -22.38 -7.34
N ILE A 113 51.22 -22.94 -6.12
CA ILE A 113 50.17 -23.76 -5.53
C ILE A 113 49.75 -23.10 -4.23
N HIS A 114 48.50 -22.63 -4.21
CA HIS A 114 47.91 -21.97 -3.06
C HIS A 114 47.03 -22.94 -2.30
N ILE A 115 47.00 -22.75 -0.99
CA ILE A 115 46.08 -23.41 -0.08
C ILE A 115 45.16 -22.37 0.55
N VAL A 116 43.86 -22.56 0.39
CA VAL A 116 42.84 -21.61 0.83
C VAL A 116 41.64 -22.36 1.42
N SER A 117 40.95 -21.75 2.37
CA SER A 117 39.62 -22.23 2.76
C SER A 117 38.60 -21.90 1.68
N VAL A 118 37.48 -22.63 1.65
CA VAL A 118 36.33 -22.28 0.80
C VAL A 118 35.85 -20.86 1.07
N GLN A 119 35.96 -20.37 2.31
CA GLN A 119 35.61 -18.99 2.68
C GLN A 119 36.55 -17.97 2.03
N THR A 120 37.87 -18.20 2.07
CA THR A 120 38.82 -17.35 1.36
C THR A 120 38.59 -17.39 -0.15
N LEU A 121 38.26 -18.56 -0.71
CA LEU A 121 37.95 -18.67 -2.14
C LEU A 121 36.67 -17.90 -2.51
N ARG A 122 35.61 -17.99 -1.68
CA ARG A 122 34.38 -17.17 -1.84
C ARG A 122 34.66 -15.67 -1.75
N GLY A 123 35.55 -15.24 -0.86
CA GLY A 123 35.96 -13.83 -0.76
C GLY A 123 36.61 -13.28 -2.02
N ARG A 124 37.05 -14.15 -2.96
CA ARG A 124 37.55 -13.75 -4.29
C ARG A 124 36.46 -13.65 -5.35
N LEU A 125 35.24 -14.15 -5.09
CA LEU A 125 34.10 -13.96 -5.99
C LEU A 125 33.62 -12.53 -5.98
N CYS A 126 33.48 -11.93 -4.81
CA CYS A 126 32.90 -10.62 -4.63
C CYS A 126 33.36 -10.05 -3.29
N ASN A 127 33.64 -8.75 -3.23
CA ASN A 127 33.78 -8.07 -1.95
C ASN A 127 32.42 -7.92 -1.24
N VAL A 128 31.96 -8.99 -0.58
CA VAL A 128 30.65 -9.05 0.07
C VAL A 128 30.50 -8.01 1.18
N GLU A 129 31.55 -7.79 1.97
CA GLU A 129 31.50 -6.78 3.04
C GLU A 129 31.35 -5.37 2.48
N GLY A 130 32.12 -5.06 1.42
CA GLY A 130 31.99 -3.80 0.68
C GLY A 130 30.60 -3.64 0.08
N TYR A 131 30.02 -4.69 -0.51
CA TYR A 131 28.67 -4.67 -1.04
C TYR A 131 27.64 -4.40 0.05
N LEU A 132 27.66 -5.17 1.14
CA LEU A 132 26.67 -5.05 2.22
C LEU A 132 26.75 -3.70 2.93
N ALA A 133 27.94 -3.09 3.00
CA ALA A 133 28.15 -1.74 3.50
C ALA A 133 27.57 -0.69 2.55
N ALA A 134 27.94 -0.72 1.27
CA ALA A 134 27.43 0.20 0.25
C ALA A 134 25.90 0.12 0.16
N ARG A 135 25.35 -1.09 0.00
CA ARG A 135 23.91 -1.32 -0.09
C ARG A 135 23.16 -0.87 1.17
N GLY A 136 23.75 -1.05 2.36
CA GLY A 136 23.14 -0.62 3.62
C GLY A 136 23.03 0.90 3.79
N GLN A 137 23.76 1.68 2.97
CA GLN A 137 23.72 3.15 2.96
C GLN A 137 22.84 3.71 1.84
N SER A 138 22.46 2.89 0.86
CA SER A 138 21.61 3.30 -0.27
C SER A 138 20.10 3.10 0.02
N PRO A 139 19.20 3.87 -0.62
CA PRO A 139 17.74 3.71 -0.46
C PRO A 139 17.21 2.32 -0.85
N PHE A 140 16.11 1.88 -0.24
CA PHE A 140 15.43 0.61 -0.54
C PHE A 140 14.08 0.88 -1.22
N GLY A 141 14.02 0.76 -2.54
CA GLY A 141 12.83 1.06 -3.33
C GLY A 141 12.27 2.44 -3.03
N SER A 142 11.01 2.50 -2.60
CA SER A 142 10.35 3.75 -2.19
C SER A 142 10.64 4.19 -0.74
N VAL A 143 11.44 3.44 0.02
CA VAL A 143 11.85 3.81 1.38
C VAL A 143 12.98 4.84 1.27
N TYR A 144 12.60 6.12 1.23
CA TYR A 144 13.57 7.22 1.32
C TYR A 144 14.12 7.37 2.74
N SER A 145 15.39 7.77 2.84
CA SER A 145 16.09 8.13 4.10
C SER A 145 15.34 9.16 4.95
N ASP A 146 14.42 9.90 4.33
CA ASP A 146 13.47 10.81 4.98
C ASP A 146 12.54 10.16 6.02
N HIS A 147 12.44 8.82 6.05
CA HIS A 147 11.68 8.04 7.04
C HIS A 147 12.59 7.36 8.07
N ALA A 148 13.90 7.60 8.05
CA ALA A 148 14.89 6.90 8.88
C ALA A 148 14.82 7.24 10.39
N GLY A 149 13.93 8.14 10.80
CA GLY A 149 13.70 8.50 12.21
C GLY A 149 12.41 7.96 12.82
N SER A 150 11.52 7.37 12.01
CA SER A 150 10.24 6.85 12.49
C SER A 150 10.41 5.45 13.05
N ALA A 151 9.84 5.18 14.22
CA ALA A 151 9.78 3.82 14.74
C ALA A 151 8.95 2.94 13.79
N THR A 152 9.35 1.67 13.68
CA THR A 152 8.85 0.78 12.62
C THR A 152 8.18 -0.44 13.21
N VAL A 153 7.11 -0.91 12.56
CA VAL A 153 6.34 -2.09 12.97
C VAL A 153 6.71 -3.29 12.11
N GLU A 154 6.70 -4.49 12.70
CA GLU A 154 6.98 -5.73 11.97
C GLU A 154 5.90 -5.98 10.89
N PRO A 155 6.29 -6.22 9.62
CA PRO A 155 5.34 -6.58 8.58
C PRO A 155 4.65 -7.92 8.87
N ARG A 156 3.33 -7.96 8.75
CA ARG A 156 2.52 -9.18 8.76
C ARG A 156 2.23 -9.57 7.31
N ILE A 157 2.83 -10.67 6.86
CA ILE A 157 2.71 -11.13 5.47
C ILE A 157 1.67 -12.25 5.43
N ARG A 158 0.65 -12.11 4.59
CA ARG A 158 -0.39 -13.12 4.44
C ARG A 158 0.01 -14.15 3.38
N ARG A 159 -0.09 -15.41 3.78
CA ARG A 159 0.03 -16.61 2.95
C ARG A 159 -1.29 -17.36 3.03
N ALA A 160 -2.08 -17.32 1.96
CA ALA A 160 -3.45 -17.86 1.97
C ALA A 160 -4.24 -17.34 3.19
N THR A 161 -4.52 -18.20 4.19
CA THR A 161 -5.22 -17.85 5.44
C THR A 161 -4.29 -17.69 6.65
N LYS A 162 -2.97 -17.86 6.51
CA LYS A 162 -1.98 -17.77 7.59
C LYS A 162 -1.19 -16.45 7.47
N GLN A 163 -0.84 -15.85 8.60
CA GLN A 163 0.15 -14.77 8.64
C GLN A 163 1.53 -15.32 9.01
N ILE A 164 2.57 -14.78 8.37
CA ILE A 164 3.98 -15.08 8.62
C ILE A 164 4.76 -13.77 8.81
N GLY A 165 5.81 -13.84 9.63
CA GLY A 165 6.72 -12.70 9.88
C GLY A 165 7.99 -12.74 9.03
N VAL A 166 8.80 -11.68 9.11
CA VAL A 166 10.04 -11.54 8.33
C VAL A 166 11.05 -12.64 8.63
N ARG A 167 11.08 -13.15 9.87
CA ARG A 167 12.02 -14.22 10.27
C ARG A 167 11.70 -15.57 9.65
N GLU A 168 10.41 -15.90 9.50
CA GLU A 168 9.94 -17.12 8.83
C GLU A 168 10.26 -17.01 7.33
N LEU A 169 9.92 -15.87 6.72
CA LEU A 169 10.25 -15.58 5.32
C LEU A 169 11.76 -15.68 5.03
N ALA A 170 12.60 -15.15 5.91
CA ALA A 170 14.05 -15.24 5.79
C ALA A 170 14.59 -16.68 5.87
N ALA A 171 13.93 -17.57 6.61
CA ALA A 171 14.33 -18.98 6.67
C ALA A 171 14.02 -19.69 5.34
N GLU A 172 12.82 -19.50 4.81
CA GLU A 172 12.41 -20.13 3.55
C GLU A 172 13.27 -19.69 2.36
N ILE A 173 13.58 -18.40 2.27
CA ILE A 173 14.43 -17.88 1.20
C ILE A 173 15.87 -18.40 1.32
N LEU A 174 16.39 -18.57 2.55
CA LEU A 174 17.70 -19.20 2.76
C LEU A 174 17.72 -20.67 2.32
N ASP A 175 16.59 -21.38 2.45
CA ASP A 175 16.40 -22.75 1.98
C ASP A 175 16.17 -22.84 0.46
N GLY A 176 16.24 -21.71 -0.26
CA GLY A 176 16.15 -21.64 -1.71
C GLY A 176 14.74 -21.38 -2.25
N ALA A 177 13.80 -20.93 -1.40
CA ALA A 177 12.45 -20.58 -1.86
C ALA A 177 12.47 -19.46 -2.90
N ARG A 178 11.57 -19.58 -3.88
CA ARG A 178 11.30 -18.57 -4.92
C ARG A 178 9.88 -18.06 -4.72
N LEU A 179 9.76 -16.82 -4.28
CA LEU A 179 8.52 -16.25 -3.75
C LEU A 179 8.13 -14.98 -4.49
N LEU A 180 6.83 -14.71 -4.57
CA LEU A 180 6.26 -13.50 -5.14
C LEU A 180 5.56 -12.72 -4.03
N LEU A 181 5.94 -11.46 -3.81
CA LEU A 181 5.32 -10.58 -2.83
C LEU A 181 4.47 -9.52 -3.54
N THR A 182 3.17 -9.61 -3.37
CA THR A 182 2.21 -8.65 -3.92
C THR A 182 1.56 -7.84 -2.82
N GLY A 183 1.06 -6.66 -3.18
CA GLY A 183 0.33 -5.79 -2.28
C GLY A 183 0.07 -4.45 -2.94
N ASP A 184 -0.92 -3.74 -2.44
CA ASP A 184 -1.35 -2.48 -3.03
C ASP A 184 -0.35 -1.35 -2.78
N PHE A 185 -0.66 -0.19 -3.33
CA PHE A 185 0.14 1.00 -3.13
C PHE A 185 0.21 1.36 -1.64
N GLY A 186 1.43 1.56 -1.10
CA GLY A 186 1.61 2.08 0.26
C GLY A 186 1.52 1.06 1.40
N VAL A 187 1.29 -0.22 1.11
CA VAL A 187 1.24 -1.31 2.12
C VAL A 187 2.60 -1.74 2.68
N GLY A 188 3.71 -1.15 2.21
CA GLY A 188 5.04 -1.43 2.76
C GLY A 188 5.83 -2.59 2.12
N LYS A 189 5.66 -2.87 0.82
CA LYS A 189 6.46 -3.88 0.07
C LYS A 189 7.97 -3.66 0.18
N SER A 190 8.46 -2.48 -0.24
CA SER A 190 9.88 -2.10 -0.16
C SER A 190 10.41 -2.10 1.29
N PHE A 191 9.55 -1.70 2.24
CA PHE A 191 9.87 -1.76 3.66
C PHE A 191 10.07 -3.21 4.13
N THR A 192 9.17 -4.12 3.73
CA THR A 192 9.28 -5.55 4.04
C THR A 192 10.55 -6.18 3.46
N LEU A 193 10.89 -5.85 2.21
CA LEU A 193 12.14 -6.32 1.60
C LEU A 193 13.39 -5.74 2.27
N ARG A 194 13.33 -4.52 2.80
CA ARG A 194 14.41 -3.92 3.61
C ARG A 194 14.60 -4.67 4.92
N GLU A 195 13.53 -4.96 5.66
CA GLU A 195 13.62 -5.74 6.91
C GLU A 195 14.15 -7.15 6.65
N LEU A 196 13.69 -7.78 5.57
CA LEU A 196 14.20 -9.06 5.10
C LEU A 196 15.70 -8.98 4.76
N TYR A 197 16.15 -7.93 4.07
CA TYR A 197 17.56 -7.70 3.77
C TYR A 197 18.40 -7.64 5.05
N PHE A 198 17.98 -6.89 6.06
CA PHE A 198 18.72 -6.77 7.32
C PHE A 198 18.77 -8.07 8.12
N GLU A 199 17.66 -8.82 8.16
CA GLU A 199 17.64 -10.14 8.79
C GLU A 199 18.55 -11.14 8.06
N LEU A 200 18.53 -11.17 6.72
CA LEU A 200 19.43 -12.01 5.92
C LEU A 200 20.90 -11.60 6.10
N ARG A 201 21.20 -10.30 6.14
CA ARG A 201 22.54 -9.77 6.41
C ARG A 201 23.06 -10.24 7.78
N LYS A 202 22.21 -10.19 8.81
CA LYS A 202 22.55 -10.68 10.16
C LYS A 202 22.83 -12.19 10.15
N ARG A 203 22.05 -12.98 9.41
CA ARG A 203 22.27 -14.43 9.25
C ARG A 203 23.53 -14.75 8.46
N TYR A 204 23.86 -13.98 7.43
CA TYR A 204 25.11 -14.10 6.69
C TYR A 204 26.32 -13.94 7.62
N PHE A 205 26.40 -12.86 8.40
CA PHE A 205 27.54 -12.63 9.30
C PHE A 205 27.69 -13.71 10.39
N LYS A 206 26.60 -14.38 10.79
CA LYS A 206 26.69 -15.51 11.73
C LYS A 206 27.33 -16.75 11.11
N ARG A 207 27.09 -17.02 9.82
CA ARG A 207 27.62 -18.20 9.11
C ARG A 207 27.96 -17.88 7.65
N PRO A 208 29.02 -17.09 7.39
CA PRO A 208 29.36 -16.63 6.04
C PRO A 208 29.82 -17.77 5.11
N ALA A 209 30.27 -18.89 5.67
CA ALA A 209 30.65 -20.08 4.90
C ALA A 209 29.43 -20.89 4.40
N GLU A 210 28.29 -20.81 5.08
CA GLU A 210 27.08 -21.57 4.77
C GLU A 210 26.08 -20.70 4.01
N ASN A 211 25.80 -19.50 4.55
CA ASN A 211 24.70 -18.68 4.08
C ASN A 211 25.10 -17.82 2.87
N PRO A 212 24.25 -17.73 1.83
CA PRO A 212 24.37 -16.70 0.80
C PRO A 212 24.10 -15.30 1.38
N PHE A 213 24.68 -14.27 0.76
CA PHE A 213 24.43 -12.88 1.16
C PHE A 213 23.25 -12.27 0.39
N PRO A 214 22.45 -11.37 1.00
CA PRO A 214 21.33 -10.75 0.31
C PRO A 214 21.81 -9.69 -0.69
N VAL A 215 21.25 -9.71 -1.91
CA VAL A 215 21.40 -8.69 -2.95
C VAL A 215 20.04 -8.08 -3.21
N HIS A 216 19.84 -6.82 -2.81
CA HIS A 216 18.58 -6.11 -3.00
C HIS A 216 18.68 -5.12 -4.15
N ILE A 217 17.86 -5.31 -5.18
CA ILE A 217 17.86 -4.53 -6.42
C ILE A 217 16.56 -3.74 -6.54
N ASN A 218 16.67 -2.43 -6.76
CA ASN A 218 15.53 -1.58 -7.11
C ASN A 218 15.26 -1.72 -8.61
N LEU A 219 14.19 -2.39 -9.01
CA LEU A 219 13.94 -2.72 -10.43
C LEU A 219 13.62 -1.48 -11.29
N ARG A 220 13.16 -0.38 -10.69
CA ARG A 220 12.97 0.90 -11.39
C ARG A 220 14.25 1.44 -12.05
N GLU A 221 15.41 1.12 -11.50
CA GLU A 221 16.72 1.55 -12.02
C GLU A 221 17.14 0.67 -13.21
N CYS A 222 16.40 -0.41 -13.49
CA CYS A 222 16.71 -1.40 -14.52
C CYS A 222 15.95 -1.17 -15.84
N VAL A 223 15.29 -0.02 -15.99
CA VAL A 223 14.53 0.31 -17.21
C VAL A 223 15.46 0.37 -18.43
N GLY A 224 15.05 -0.28 -19.52
CA GLY A 224 15.78 -0.31 -20.79
C GLY A 224 16.99 -1.25 -20.85
N LEU A 225 17.30 -1.97 -19.75
CA LEU A 225 18.35 -2.98 -19.75
C LEU A 225 17.91 -4.24 -20.51
N ARG A 226 18.87 -5.08 -20.93
CA ARG A 226 18.62 -6.25 -21.78
C ARG A 226 19.12 -7.57 -21.19
N THR A 227 20.08 -7.51 -20.26
CA THR A 227 20.74 -8.71 -19.75
C THR A 227 20.86 -8.71 -18.22
N PRO A 228 20.88 -9.89 -17.57
CA PRO A 228 21.12 -10.00 -16.12
C PRO A 228 22.42 -9.32 -15.67
N ALA A 229 23.46 -9.39 -16.50
CA ALA A 229 24.74 -8.73 -16.23
C ALA A 229 24.58 -7.20 -16.18
N GLU A 230 23.83 -6.59 -17.12
CA GLU A 230 23.54 -5.15 -17.08
C GLU A 230 22.77 -4.75 -15.83
N VAL A 231 21.78 -5.56 -15.41
CA VAL A 231 21.02 -5.32 -14.16
C VAL A 231 21.95 -5.26 -12.95
N LEU A 232 22.86 -6.24 -12.81
CA LEU A 232 23.80 -6.28 -11.69
C LEU A 232 24.85 -5.17 -11.75
N ARG A 233 25.31 -4.77 -12.94
CA ARG A 233 26.24 -3.64 -13.10
C ARG A 233 25.58 -2.32 -12.74
N ARG A 234 24.39 -2.06 -13.29
CA ARG A 234 23.60 -0.87 -12.98
C ARG A 234 23.35 -0.78 -11.48
N HIS A 235 22.91 -1.88 -10.87
CA HIS A 235 22.73 -1.95 -9.42
C HIS A 235 24.01 -1.59 -8.65
N ALA A 236 25.17 -2.13 -9.05
CA ALA A 236 26.45 -1.82 -8.42
C ALA A 236 26.80 -0.32 -8.53
N GLU A 237 26.60 0.27 -9.71
CA GLU A 237 26.84 1.69 -9.99
C GLU A 237 25.96 2.60 -9.12
N GLU A 238 24.65 2.36 -9.06
CA GLU A 238 23.68 3.18 -8.31
C GLU A 238 23.97 3.19 -6.80
N ILE A 239 24.52 2.10 -6.26
CA ILE A 239 24.89 2.03 -4.83
C ILE A 239 26.35 2.42 -4.55
N GLY A 240 27.14 2.76 -5.59
CA GLY A 240 28.56 3.10 -5.45
C GLY A 240 29.48 1.91 -5.13
N PHE A 241 29.11 0.69 -5.52
CA PHE A 241 29.93 -0.52 -5.35
C PHE A 241 30.83 -0.77 -6.56
N SER A 242 32.14 -0.83 -6.35
CA SER A 242 33.14 -0.84 -7.43
C SER A 242 33.44 -2.21 -8.07
N ASP A 243 32.97 -3.32 -7.48
CA ASP A 243 33.24 -4.69 -7.95
C ASP A 243 31.99 -5.31 -8.61
N ASP A 244 31.53 -4.67 -9.69
CA ASP A 244 30.36 -5.08 -10.48
C ASP A 244 30.48 -6.53 -11.01
N ARG A 245 31.67 -6.89 -11.49
CA ARG A 245 31.99 -8.25 -11.96
C ARG A 245 31.87 -9.27 -10.83
N GLY A 246 32.20 -8.88 -9.61
CA GLY A 246 32.07 -9.74 -8.46
C GLY A 246 30.62 -10.11 -8.15
N LEU A 247 29.69 -9.16 -8.29
CA LEU A 247 28.26 -9.44 -8.13
C LEU A 247 27.73 -10.42 -9.19
N ILE A 248 28.14 -10.25 -10.45
CA ILE A 248 27.78 -11.19 -11.53
C ILE A 248 28.30 -12.59 -11.22
N SER A 249 29.54 -12.69 -10.75
CA SER A 249 30.18 -13.96 -10.38
C SER A 249 29.48 -14.60 -9.18
N ALA A 250 29.15 -13.83 -8.15
CA ALA A 250 28.43 -14.31 -6.97
C ALA A 250 27.02 -14.81 -7.30
N TRP A 251 26.29 -14.13 -8.19
CA TRP A 251 24.97 -14.56 -8.68
C TRP A 251 25.05 -15.89 -9.43
N ARG A 252 25.98 -16.02 -10.40
CA ARG A 252 26.20 -17.27 -11.14
C ARG A 252 26.63 -18.43 -10.23
N ALA A 253 27.38 -18.14 -9.17
CA ALA A 253 27.80 -19.12 -8.19
C ALA A 253 26.69 -19.52 -7.19
N GLY A 254 25.51 -18.90 -7.22
CA GLY A 254 24.46 -19.11 -6.22
C GLY A 254 24.87 -18.67 -4.82
N SER A 255 25.80 -17.72 -4.72
CA SER A 255 26.32 -17.22 -3.44
C SER A 255 25.54 -16.02 -2.91
N CYS A 256 24.49 -15.58 -3.61
CA CYS A 256 23.60 -14.53 -3.16
C CYS A 256 22.11 -14.93 -3.24
N ILE A 257 21.31 -14.25 -2.42
CA ILE A 257 19.84 -14.24 -2.47
C ILE A 257 19.41 -12.98 -3.22
N LEU A 258 18.45 -13.09 -4.14
CA LEU A 258 17.93 -11.94 -4.88
C LEU A 258 16.65 -11.40 -4.24
N LEU A 259 16.66 -10.13 -3.85
CA LEU A 259 15.47 -9.37 -3.45
C LEU A 259 15.21 -8.33 -4.55
N LEU A 260 14.19 -8.57 -5.38
CA LEU A 260 13.89 -7.76 -6.55
C LEU A 260 12.66 -6.88 -6.27
N ASP A 261 12.86 -5.58 -6.09
CA ASP A 261 11.82 -4.65 -5.61
C ASP A 261 11.27 -3.77 -6.74
N GLY A 262 9.95 -3.81 -6.95
CA GLY A 262 9.22 -2.91 -7.83
C GLY A 262 9.17 -3.36 -9.30
N PHE A 263 8.78 -4.61 -9.58
CA PHE A 263 8.65 -5.06 -10.97
C PHE A 263 7.65 -4.25 -11.79
N ASP A 264 6.63 -3.66 -11.14
CA ASP A 264 5.64 -2.80 -11.78
C ASP A 264 6.23 -1.46 -12.22
N GLU A 265 7.45 -1.11 -11.78
CA GLU A 265 8.14 0.12 -12.16
C GLU A 265 9.02 -0.05 -13.41
N VAL A 266 9.07 -1.25 -13.99
CA VAL A 266 9.89 -1.54 -15.17
C VAL A 266 9.07 -1.23 -16.42
N ILE A 267 9.40 -0.10 -17.02
CA ILE A 267 8.65 0.50 -18.12
C ILE A 267 9.03 -0.16 -19.46
N PRO A 268 8.05 -0.52 -20.31
CA PRO A 268 8.32 -0.92 -21.69
C PRO A 268 8.84 0.23 -22.55
N SER A 269 9.86 -0.04 -23.36
CA SER A 269 10.67 1.03 -23.98
C SER A 269 10.09 1.65 -25.26
N ARG A 270 9.07 1.05 -25.88
CA ARG A 270 8.38 1.54 -27.09
C ARG A 270 6.97 0.95 -27.20
N TRP A 271 5.95 1.79 -27.39
CA TRP A 271 4.56 1.39 -27.64
C TRP A 271 4.00 2.13 -28.85
N LEU A 272 3.62 1.39 -29.91
CA LEU A 272 3.06 1.92 -31.16
C LEU A 272 1.73 1.24 -31.54
N GLY A 273 0.96 0.67 -30.60
CA GLY A 273 -0.20 -0.18 -30.91
C GLY A 273 -1.41 -0.08 -29.95
N SER A 274 -2.44 -0.91 -30.21
CA SER A 274 -3.67 -1.03 -29.40
C SER A 274 -3.48 -1.93 -28.16
N ALA A 275 -4.35 -1.76 -27.14
CA ALA A 275 -4.34 -2.49 -25.85
C ALA A 275 -4.13 -4.02 -25.97
N THR A 276 -4.53 -4.64 -27.08
CA THR A 276 -4.33 -6.05 -27.43
C THR A 276 -2.89 -6.57 -27.38
N ASN A 277 -1.87 -5.70 -27.25
CA ASN A 277 -0.45 -6.11 -27.20
C ASN A 277 0.25 -5.90 -25.83
N LEU A 278 -0.48 -5.52 -24.77
CA LEU A 278 0.13 -5.14 -23.47
C LEU A 278 0.89 -6.30 -22.81
N ARG A 279 0.34 -7.52 -22.89
CA ARG A 279 0.97 -8.71 -22.34
C ARG A 279 2.34 -8.99 -22.96
N GLN A 280 2.46 -8.88 -24.28
CA GLN A 280 3.74 -9.10 -24.97
C GLN A 280 4.74 -8.00 -24.61
N VAL A 281 4.27 -6.76 -24.48
CA VAL A 281 5.13 -5.62 -24.18
C VAL A 281 5.65 -5.69 -22.73
N ARG A 282 4.81 -6.07 -21.76
CA ARG A 282 5.26 -6.39 -20.38
C ARG A 282 6.25 -7.55 -20.38
N TRP A 283 5.98 -8.59 -21.16
CA TRP A 283 6.86 -9.75 -21.31
C TRP A 283 8.25 -9.38 -21.84
N GLU A 284 8.32 -8.48 -22.82
CA GLU A 284 9.57 -7.99 -23.39
C GLU A 284 10.32 -7.06 -22.42
N ALA A 285 9.61 -6.12 -21.78
CA ALA A 285 10.18 -5.19 -20.81
C ALA A 285 10.82 -5.90 -19.61
N LEU A 286 10.17 -6.95 -19.10
CA LEU A 286 10.65 -7.73 -17.95
C LEU A 286 11.64 -8.83 -18.32
N SER A 287 12.04 -8.96 -19.59
CA SER A 287 12.99 -9.97 -20.06
C SER A 287 14.29 -10.03 -19.24
N PRO A 288 14.95 -8.91 -18.86
CA PRO A 288 16.17 -8.96 -18.05
C PRO A 288 15.93 -9.55 -16.65
N ILE A 289 14.77 -9.25 -16.05
CA ILE A 289 14.39 -9.71 -14.71
C ILE A 289 14.01 -11.19 -14.76
N ARG A 290 13.19 -11.58 -15.73
CA ARG A 290 12.85 -12.99 -16.00
C ARG A 290 14.11 -13.83 -16.14
N ARG A 291 15.05 -13.38 -16.97
CA ARG A 291 16.33 -14.06 -17.17
C ARG A 291 17.19 -14.09 -15.91
N LEU A 292 17.20 -13.01 -15.12
CA LEU A 292 17.91 -12.98 -13.84
C LEU A 292 17.37 -14.04 -12.86
N VAL A 293 16.07 -14.33 -12.91
CA VAL A 293 15.40 -15.37 -12.09
C VAL A 293 15.58 -16.78 -12.67
N GLU A 294 15.41 -16.96 -13.98
CA GLU A 294 15.51 -18.25 -14.67
C GLU A 294 16.94 -18.77 -14.75
N GLU A 295 17.91 -17.89 -15.03
CA GLU A 295 19.33 -18.24 -15.12
C GLU A 295 19.99 -18.37 -13.73
N ALA A 296 19.29 -18.02 -12.64
CA ALA A 296 19.78 -18.23 -11.28
C ALA A 296 19.80 -19.72 -10.90
N PRO A 297 20.81 -20.20 -10.14
CA PRO A 297 20.89 -21.60 -9.71
C PRO A 297 19.63 -22.10 -8.98
N HIS A 298 19.30 -23.39 -9.15
CA HIS A 298 18.05 -23.99 -8.63
C HIS A 298 17.86 -23.90 -7.11
N GLY A 299 18.93 -23.71 -6.32
CA GLY A 299 18.86 -23.51 -4.87
C GLY A 299 19.04 -22.06 -4.40
N ALA A 300 19.09 -21.09 -5.33
CA ALA A 300 19.19 -19.68 -4.96
C ALA A 300 17.82 -19.17 -4.49
N GLY A 301 17.80 -18.55 -3.30
CA GLY A 301 16.63 -17.85 -2.79
C GLY A 301 16.32 -16.60 -3.60
N ILE A 302 15.05 -16.42 -3.96
CA ILE A 302 14.59 -15.29 -4.78
C ILE A 302 13.25 -14.81 -4.23
N ILE A 303 13.11 -13.51 -4.05
CA ILE A 303 11.81 -12.87 -3.86
C ILE A 303 11.67 -11.70 -4.81
N VAL A 304 10.52 -11.63 -5.45
CA VAL A 304 10.18 -10.55 -6.39
C VAL A 304 8.96 -9.83 -5.86
N ALA A 305 9.01 -8.51 -5.76
CA ALA A 305 7.95 -7.71 -5.17
C ALA A 305 7.45 -6.63 -6.14
N GLY A 306 6.15 -6.35 -6.07
CA GLY A 306 5.52 -5.32 -6.89
C GLY A 306 4.00 -5.37 -6.78
N ARG A 307 3.33 -4.55 -7.58
CA ARG A 307 1.87 -4.47 -7.59
C ARG A 307 1.28 -5.60 -8.45
N GLY A 308 0.42 -6.43 -7.84
CA GLY A 308 -0.24 -7.53 -8.57
C GLY A 308 -1.05 -7.05 -9.77
N HIS A 309 -1.68 -5.87 -9.66
CA HIS A 309 -2.50 -5.25 -10.70
C HIS A 309 -1.74 -4.76 -11.95
N TYR A 310 -0.41 -4.82 -11.95
CA TYR A 310 0.39 -4.52 -13.15
C TYR A 310 0.13 -5.53 -14.26
N PHE A 311 -0.20 -6.78 -13.90
CA PHE A 311 -0.53 -7.86 -14.83
C PHE A 311 -2.04 -8.11 -14.89
N SER A 312 -2.48 -8.72 -15.98
CA SER A 312 -3.88 -9.06 -16.20
C SER A 312 -4.27 -10.37 -15.51
N SER A 313 -3.30 -11.21 -15.14
CA SER A 313 -3.55 -12.48 -14.42
C SER A 313 -2.33 -12.92 -13.59
N PRO A 314 -2.53 -13.71 -12.52
CA PRO A 314 -1.43 -14.34 -11.80
C PRO A 314 -0.53 -15.20 -12.69
N GLU A 315 -1.09 -15.90 -13.67
CA GLU A 315 -0.34 -16.74 -14.62
C GLU A 315 0.56 -15.89 -15.53
N GLU A 316 0.06 -14.75 -16.02
CA GLU A 316 0.88 -13.80 -16.75
C GLU A 316 2.03 -13.29 -15.90
N MET A 317 1.75 -12.89 -14.65
CA MET A 317 2.74 -12.37 -13.72
C MET A 317 3.86 -13.38 -13.44
N GLN A 318 3.52 -14.60 -13.06
CA GLN A 318 4.49 -15.67 -12.78
C GLN A 318 5.34 -15.97 -14.01
N SER A 319 4.71 -16.07 -15.18
CA SER A 319 5.41 -16.33 -16.43
C SER A 319 6.34 -15.17 -16.79
N ALA A 320 5.86 -13.93 -16.74
CA ALA A 320 6.61 -12.74 -17.14
C ALA A 320 7.83 -12.50 -16.25
N LEU A 321 7.78 -12.89 -14.98
CA LEU A 321 8.87 -12.77 -14.01
C LEU A 321 9.78 -14.01 -13.95
N GLY A 322 9.50 -15.08 -14.68
CA GLY A 322 10.30 -16.32 -14.65
C GLY A 322 10.08 -17.17 -13.39
N LEU A 323 8.98 -16.93 -12.67
CA LEU A 323 8.64 -17.53 -11.39
C LEU A 323 7.68 -18.71 -11.55
N GLY A 324 8.07 -19.73 -12.32
CA GLY A 324 7.34 -21.00 -12.54
C GLY A 324 5.97 -21.16 -11.86
N ARG A 325 5.87 -21.99 -10.82
CA ARG A 325 4.73 -22.02 -9.88
C ARG A 325 5.20 -21.53 -8.51
N ALA A 326 5.68 -20.28 -8.47
CA ALA A 326 6.07 -19.66 -7.21
C ALA A 326 4.85 -19.42 -6.32
N GLU A 327 5.06 -19.47 -5.01
CA GLU A 327 4.03 -19.11 -4.06
C GLU A 327 3.87 -17.59 -3.98
N THR A 328 2.62 -17.12 -3.97
CA THR A 328 2.26 -15.71 -3.85
C THR A 328 1.95 -15.36 -2.40
N LEU A 329 2.63 -14.34 -1.90
CA LEU A 329 2.44 -13.71 -0.61
C LEU A 329 1.76 -12.36 -0.81
N PHE A 330 0.96 -11.95 0.17
CA PHE A 330 0.20 -10.71 0.14
C PHE A 330 0.57 -9.83 1.34
N LEU A 331 0.70 -8.53 1.09
CA LEU A 331 0.75 -7.51 2.13
C LEU A 331 -0.55 -6.72 2.10
N ASP A 332 -1.21 -6.68 3.25
CA ASP A 332 -2.42 -5.92 3.47
C ASP A 332 -2.06 -4.60 4.21
N ASP A 333 -3.05 -3.72 4.40
CA ASP A 333 -2.89 -2.53 5.26
C ASP A 333 -2.63 -2.95 6.73
N PHE A 334 -2.18 -2.03 7.59
CA PHE A 334 -2.02 -2.39 9.00
C PHE A 334 -3.37 -2.82 9.59
N ASP A 335 -3.33 -3.86 10.41
CA ASP A 335 -4.40 -4.11 11.36
C ASP A 335 -4.37 -3.09 12.51
N GLU A 336 -5.37 -3.16 13.40
CA GLU A 336 -5.49 -2.22 14.51
C GLU A 336 -4.27 -2.27 15.44
N GLU A 337 -3.77 -3.47 15.74
CA GLU A 337 -2.58 -3.66 16.58
C GLU A 337 -1.34 -3.03 15.95
N GLN A 338 -1.11 -3.24 14.65
CA GLN A 338 0.03 -2.66 13.94
C GLN A 338 -0.08 -1.14 13.81
N ALA A 339 -1.29 -0.61 13.60
CA ALA A 339 -1.51 0.83 13.55
C ALA A 339 -1.25 1.48 14.92
N ASP A 340 -1.72 0.84 15.99
CA ASP A 340 -1.48 1.26 17.38
C ASP A 340 -0.01 1.19 17.76
N GLU A 341 0.69 0.10 17.42
CA GLU A 341 2.13 -0.04 17.66
C GLU A 341 2.92 1.06 16.91
N PHE A 342 2.55 1.31 15.65
CA PHE A 342 3.19 2.32 14.82
C PHE A 342 3.01 3.71 15.43
N LEU A 343 1.80 4.05 15.85
CA LEU A 343 1.47 5.35 16.40
C LEU A 343 2.02 5.52 17.82
N ALA A 344 1.98 4.50 18.67
CA ALA A 344 2.56 4.57 20.01
C ALA A 344 4.08 4.84 19.95
N ALA A 345 4.76 4.26 18.97
CA ALA A 345 6.20 4.41 18.82
C ALA A 345 6.63 5.73 18.17
N ASN A 346 5.75 6.36 17.38
CA ASN A 346 6.04 7.63 16.67
C ASN A 346 5.35 8.86 17.29
N THR A 347 4.28 8.65 18.04
CA THR A 347 3.43 9.68 18.64
C THR A 347 2.85 9.16 19.97
N PRO A 348 3.68 9.08 21.04
CA PRO A 348 3.27 8.49 22.30
C PRO A 348 2.03 9.16 22.91
N GLY A 349 1.04 8.37 23.33
CA GLY A 349 -0.20 8.86 23.97
C GLY A 349 -1.33 9.23 23.02
N LEU A 350 -1.17 9.00 21.72
CA LEU A 350 -2.22 9.18 20.73
C LEU A 350 -3.22 8.03 20.73
N LYS A 351 -4.53 8.32 20.86
CA LYS A 351 -5.60 7.37 20.52
C LYS A 351 -5.99 7.52 19.06
N VAL A 352 -6.10 6.40 18.34
CA VAL A 352 -6.39 6.37 16.90
C VAL A 352 -7.87 6.66 16.65
N PRO A 353 -8.23 7.72 15.91
CA PRO A 353 -9.61 7.94 15.49
C PRO A 353 -10.07 6.85 14.51
N GLU A 354 -11.37 6.53 14.51
CA GLU A 354 -11.96 5.52 13.62
C GLU A 354 -11.73 5.83 12.13
N TRP A 355 -11.76 7.12 11.78
CA TRP A 355 -11.58 7.61 10.41
C TRP A 355 -10.12 7.58 9.92
N LEU A 356 -9.15 7.37 10.80
CA LEU A 356 -7.73 7.39 10.41
C LEU A 356 -7.41 6.15 9.57
N PRO A 357 -6.84 6.32 8.36
CA PRO A 357 -6.49 5.19 7.50
C PRO A 357 -5.41 4.33 8.13
N THR A 358 -5.49 3.01 7.98
CA THR A 358 -4.48 2.07 8.52
C THR A 358 -3.34 1.79 7.55
N ARG A 359 -3.38 2.35 6.35
CA ARG A 359 -2.33 2.14 5.35
C ARG A 359 -0.98 2.71 5.83
N PRO A 360 0.09 1.90 5.88
CA PRO A 360 1.37 2.29 6.47
C PRO A 360 1.98 3.58 5.93
N LEU A 361 1.94 3.75 4.60
CA LEU A 361 2.43 4.97 3.94
C LEU A 361 1.69 6.22 4.40
N LEU A 362 0.38 6.10 4.62
CA LEU A 362 -0.48 7.21 5.02
C LEU A 362 -0.15 7.63 6.45
N LEU A 363 -0.12 6.67 7.37
CA LEU A 363 0.24 6.89 8.77
C LEU A 363 1.64 7.49 8.92
N SER A 364 2.63 6.92 8.21
CA SER A 364 4.02 7.40 8.27
C SER A 364 4.15 8.86 7.85
N HIS A 365 3.35 9.29 6.89
CA HIS A 365 3.40 10.67 6.45
C HIS A 365 2.68 11.62 7.40
N LEU A 366 1.49 11.25 7.89
CA LEU A 366 0.76 12.06 8.86
C LEU A 366 1.61 12.35 10.11
N VAL A 367 2.39 11.35 10.58
CA VAL A 367 3.44 11.53 11.61
C VAL A 367 4.47 12.59 11.15
N LYS A 368 5.03 12.43 9.94
CA LYS A 368 6.13 13.28 9.44
C LYS A 368 5.76 14.75 9.30
N ILE A 369 4.57 15.07 8.78
CA ILE A 369 4.14 16.47 8.62
C ILE A 369 3.71 17.11 9.93
N GLY A 370 3.80 16.38 11.05
CA GLY A 370 3.32 16.84 12.33
C GLY A 370 1.80 17.00 12.36
N ALA A 371 1.06 16.48 11.36
CA ALA A 371 -0.40 16.42 11.42
C ALA A 371 -0.85 15.54 12.58
N LEU A 372 0.02 14.62 13.02
CA LEU A 372 -0.16 13.84 14.23
C LEU A 372 0.61 14.38 15.45
N SER A 373 1.06 15.64 15.49
CA SER A 373 2.01 16.09 16.53
C SER A 373 1.44 16.13 17.95
N SER A 374 0.11 16.13 18.09
CA SER A 374 -0.58 15.86 19.36
C SER A 374 -1.95 15.22 19.16
N ALA A 375 -2.40 14.43 20.15
CA ALA A 375 -3.78 13.91 20.18
C ALA A 375 -4.85 15.02 20.10
N ALA A 376 -4.50 16.24 20.57
CA ALA A 376 -5.35 17.41 20.46
C ALA A 376 -5.49 17.90 19.01
N GLU A 377 -4.42 17.92 18.21
CA GLU A 377 -4.45 18.37 16.81
C GLU A 377 -5.13 17.36 15.88
N ILE A 378 -5.00 16.07 16.15
CA ILE A 378 -5.61 15.00 15.36
C ILE A 378 -7.09 14.89 15.64
N GLY A 379 -7.47 15.05 16.91
CA GLY A 379 -8.86 15.29 17.25
C GLY A 379 -9.39 16.48 16.44
N GLN A 380 -8.61 17.56 16.26
CA GLN A 380 -9.00 18.79 15.56
C GLN A 380 -9.05 18.68 14.05
N MET A 381 -8.51 17.61 13.48
CA MET A 381 -8.53 17.40 12.05
C MET A 381 -9.87 16.79 11.63
N GLU A 382 -10.61 17.53 10.81
CA GLU A 382 -11.78 17.00 10.14
C GLU A 382 -11.35 15.91 9.14
N PRO A 383 -12.01 14.73 9.12
CA PRO A 383 -11.63 13.62 8.25
C PRO A 383 -11.45 14.04 6.79
N ALA A 384 -12.39 14.83 6.25
CA ALA A 384 -12.32 15.34 4.89
C ALA A 384 -11.07 16.20 4.65
N ALA A 385 -10.69 17.06 5.60
CA ALA A 385 -9.46 17.84 5.49
C ALA A 385 -8.21 16.96 5.44
N ALA A 386 -8.15 15.89 6.24
CA ALA A 386 -7.04 14.94 6.25
C ALA A 386 -6.91 14.21 4.91
N TRP A 387 -8.03 13.71 4.37
CA TRP A 387 -8.05 13.00 3.10
C TRP A 387 -7.73 13.90 1.91
N ARG A 388 -8.12 15.18 1.95
CA ARG A 388 -7.73 16.16 0.92
C ARG A 388 -6.23 16.42 0.88
N VAL A 389 -5.61 16.66 2.03
CA VAL A 389 -4.14 16.80 2.15
C VAL A 389 -3.45 15.55 1.61
N LEU A 390 -4.00 14.39 1.96
CA LEU A 390 -3.45 13.13 1.49
C LEU A 390 -3.54 12.95 -0.04
N LEU A 391 -4.69 13.26 -0.64
CA LEU A 391 -4.88 13.19 -2.08
C LEU A 391 -3.82 14.04 -2.80
N GLN A 392 -3.59 15.27 -2.32
CA GLN A 392 -2.55 16.16 -2.86
C GLN A 392 -1.15 15.54 -2.77
N MET A 393 -0.77 15.00 -1.61
CA MET A 393 0.56 14.39 -1.44
C MET A 393 0.79 13.19 -2.36
N ILE A 394 -0.24 12.35 -2.55
CA ILE A 394 -0.17 11.22 -3.47
C ILE A 394 0.18 11.73 -4.88
N CYS A 395 -0.49 12.78 -5.32
CA CYS A 395 -0.26 13.39 -6.63
C CYS A 395 1.13 14.03 -6.74
N GLU A 396 1.59 14.74 -5.71
CA GLU A 396 2.93 15.34 -5.66
C GLU A 396 4.04 14.30 -5.74
N ARG A 397 3.85 13.14 -5.09
CA ARG A 397 4.80 12.02 -5.18
C ARG A 397 4.85 11.46 -6.59
N GLU A 398 3.71 11.15 -7.19
CA GLU A 398 3.70 10.53 -8.52
C GLU A 398 4.28 11.45 -9.59
N ALA A 399 4.08 12.76 -9.48
CA ALA A 399 4.70 13.73 -10.38
C ALA A 399 6.24 13.75 -10.29
N ARG A 400 6.84 13.31 -9.17
CA ARG A 400 8.30 13.12 -9.09
C ARG A 400 8.78 11.88 -9.84
N ILE A 401 7.90 10.88 -9.98
CA ILE A 401 8.17 9.65 -10.73
C ILE A 401 7.96 9.91 -12.23
N TYR A 402 6.87 10.58 -12.59
CA TYR A 402 6.50 10.93 -13.96
C TYR A 402 6.66 12.43 -14.18
N GLN A 403 7.90 12.85 -14.49
CA GLN A 403 8.25 14.28 -14.59
C GLN A 403 7.50 15.02 -15.71
N SER A 404 6.94 14.29 -16.69
CA SER A 404 6.14 14.87 -17.78
C SER A 404 4.74 15.35 -17.34
N VAL A 405 4.23 14.87 -16.21
CA VAL A 405 2.86 15.15 -15.73
C VAL A 405 2.91 15.91 -14.40
N PRO A 406 2.43 17.17 -14.34
CA PRO A 406 2.46 17.94 -13.11
C PRO A 406 1.45 17.41 -12.08
N PRO A 407 1.69 17.61 -10.76
CA PRO A 407 0.82 17.11 -9.70
C PRO A 407 -0.66 17.46 -9.88
N GLN A 408 -0.94 18.69 -10.36
CA GLN A 408 -2.30 19.19 -10.56
C GLN A 408 -3.05 18.41 -11.63
N THR A 409 -2.36 17.96 -12.68
CA THR A 409 -2.97 17.12 -13.73
C THR A 409 -3.27 15.72 -13.19
N ILE A 410 -2.38 15.14 -12.37
CA ILE A 410 -2.63 13.83 -11.73
C ILE A 410 -3.83 13.93 -10.77
N GLN A 411 -3.90 15.02 -10.01
CA GLN A 411 -5.00 15.27 -9.10
C GLN A 411 -6.33 15.42 -9.85
N ALA A 412 -6.39 16.28 -10.87
CA ALA A 412 -7.59 16.47 -11.68
C ALA A 412 -8.01 15.19 -12.43
N LEU A 413 -7.04 14.36 -12.83
CA LEU A 413 -7.29 13.04 -13.40
C LEU A 413 -7.97 12.10 -12.38
N LEU A 414 -7.45 11.98 -11.16
CA LEU A 414 -8.09 11.16 -10.11
C LEU A 414 -9.50 11.66 -9.76
N GLN A 415 -9.66 12.98 -9.66
CA GLN A 415 -10.95 13.66 -9.42
C GLN A 415 -11.98 13.31 -10.49
N ARG A 416 -11.61 13.48 -11.77
CA ARG A 416 -12.49 13.18 -12.90
C ARG A 416 -12.77 11.69 -13.06
N LEU A 417 -11.83 10.82 -12.67
CA LEU A 417 -12.04 9.37 -12.64
C LEU A 417 -13.03 8.94 -11.55
N ALA A 418 -13.02 9.59 -10.38
CA ALA A 418 -14.04 9.36 -9.35
C ALA A 418 -15.44 9.75 -9.84
N THR A 419 -15.56 10.88 -10.54
CA THR A 419 -16.79 11.29 -11.23
C THR A 419 -17.22 10.29 -12.29
N ALA A 420 -16.29 9.80 -13.13
CA ALA A 420 -16.58 8.79 -14.15
C ALA A 420 -17.00 7.44 -13.56
N ALA A 421 -16.47 7.04 -12.41
CA ALA A 421 -16.93 5.85 -11.69
C ALA A 421 -18.38 6.02 -11.23
N ARG A 422 -18.71 7.17 -10.61
CA ARG A 422 -20.07 7.48 -10.16
C ARG A 422 -21.10 7.52 -11.29
N MET A 423 -20.73 7.98 -12.49
CA MET A 423 -21.62 7.93 -13.67
C MET A 423 -22.14 6.52 -13.98
N LYS A 424 -21.41 5.47 -13.56
CA LYS A 424 -21.79 4.08 -13.77
C LYS A 424 -22.66 3.50 -12.64
N GLY A 425 -23.02 4.32 -11.64
CA GLY A 425 -23.94 3.96 -10.55
C GLY A 425 -23.27 3.40 -9.29
N ASP A 426 -21.96 3.55 -9.12
CA ASP A 426 -21.25 3.21 -7.87
C ASP A 426 -19.90 3.96 -7.80
N PRO A 427 -19.52 4.60 -6.67
CA PRO A 427 -18.18 5.15 -6.45
C PRO A 427 -17.03 4.17 -6.73
N LEU A 428 -17.24 2.87 -6.57
CA LEU A 428 -16.27 1.80 -6.84
C LEU A 428 -16.49 1.10 -8.18
N SER A 429 -17.19 1.74 -9.11
CA SER A 429 -17.43 1.21 -10.45
C SER A 429 -16.14 0.96 -11.23
N ARG A 430 -16.21 -0.05 -12.11
CA ARG A 430 -15.10 -0.45 -12.98
C ARG A 430 -14.79 0.64 -14.03
N LEU A 431 -13.54 1.06 -14.06
CA LEU A 431 -12.93 1.97 -15.02
C LEU A 431 -12.11 1.16 -16.03
N THR A 432 -12.38 1.32 -17.31
CA THR A 432 -11.62 0.67 -18.39
C THR A 432 -10.39 1.50 -18.76
N VAL A 433 -9.44 0.92 -19.49
CA VAL A 433 -8.32 1.68 -20.08
C VAL A 433 -8.83 2.83 -20.97
N ALA A 434 -9.90 2.60 -21.73
CA ALA A 434 -10.53 3.63 -22.55
C ALA A 434 -11.08 4.79 -21.69
N ASP A 435 -11.62 4.50 -20.50
CA ASP A 435 -12.05 5.54 -19.56
C ASP A 435 -10.85 6.36 -19.05
N LEU A 436 -9.74 5.69 -18.71
CA LEU A 436 -8.52 6.35 -18.25
C LEU A 436 -7.95 7.31 -19.32
N GLU A 437 -7.85 6.85 -20.57
CA GLU A 437 -7.33 7.66 -21.68
C GLU A 437 -8.26 8.83 -22.02
N ARG A 438 -9.58 8.58 -22.04
CA ARG A 438 -10.59 9.62 -22.27
C ARG A 438 -10.49 10.71 -21.21
N VAL A 439 -10.49 10.33 -19.94
CA VAL A 439 -10.43 11.29 -18.82
C VAL A 439 -9.09 12.04 -18.80
N PHE A 440 -7.98 11.38 -19.13
CA PHE A 440 -6.71 12.08 -19.30
C PHE A 440 -6.78 13.15 -20.39
N PHE A 441 -7.38 12.84 -21.54
CA PHE A 441 -7.55 13.80 -22.63
C PHE A 441 -8.44 14.98 -22.21
N GLU A 442 -9.54 14.72 -21.50
CA GLU A 442 -10.45 15.75 -20.98
C GLU A 442 -9.74 16.73 -20.03
N VAL A 443 -8.91 16.22 -19.13
CA VAL A 443 -8.22 17.03 -18.11
C VAL A 443 -6.98 17.74 -18.66
N SER A 444 -6.20 17.08 -19.52
CA SER A 444 -4.89 17.58 -19.97
C SER A 444 -4.92 18.26 -21.35
N GLY A 445 -5.95 18.01 -22.16
CA GLY A 445 -6.03 18.41 -23.57
C GLY A 445 -5.00 17.69 -24.48
N ARG A 446 -4.28 16.70 -23.95
CA ARG A 446 -3.22 15.96 -24.66
C ARG A 446 -3.60 14.50 -24.80
N ARG A 447 -3.14 13.87 -25.88
CA ARG A 447 -3.23 12.41 -26.01
C ARG A 447 -2.20 11.76 -25.10
N THR A 448 -2.50 10.53 -24.69
CA THR A 448 -1.60 9.68 -23.93
C THR A 448 -0.34 9.39 -24.74
N ASP A 449 0.82 9.74 -24.18
CA ASP A 449 2.11 9.24 -24.65
C ASP A 449 2.53 8.02 -23.82
N GLU A 450 3.72 7.49 -24.07
CA GLU A 450 4.20 6.29 -23.39
C GLU A 450 4.30 6.49 -21.86
N GLU A 451 4.78 7.64 -21.40
CA GLU A 451 4.98 7.94 -19.98
C GLU A 451 3.63 8.12 -19.26
N VAL A 452 2.71 8.86 -19.87
CA VAL A 452 1.35 9.05 -19.36
C VAL A 452 0.61 7.72 -19.28
N PHE A 453 0.71 6.88 -20.30
CA PHE A 453 0.02 5.60 -20.29
C PHE A 453 0.50 4.70 -19.14
N GLN A 454 1.81 4.74 -18.82
CA GLN A 454 2.33 4.06 -17.63
C GLN A 454 1.75 4.61 -16.33
N LEU A 455 1.66 5.94 -16.21
CA LEU A 455 1.00 6.58 -15.08
C LEU A 455 -0.44 6.06 -14.94
N LEU A 456 -1.22 6.02 -16.02
CA LEU A 456 -2.62 5.54 -16.02
C LEU A 456 -2.74 4.10 -15.50
N LEU A 457 -1.86 3.21 -15.92
CA LEU A 457 -1.87 1.81 -15.46
C LEU A 457 -1.50 1.64 -13.98
N ARG A 458 -0.81 2.63 -13.40
CA ARG A 458 -0.22 2.60 -12.05
C ARG A 458 -0.78 3.69 -11.15
N LEU A 459 -1.88 4.34 -11.53
CA LEU A 459 -2.47 5.43 -10.77
C LEU A 459 -2.67 5.00 -9.31
N PRO A 460 -2.09 5.74 -8.35
CA PRO A 460 -2.23 5.42 -6.96
C PRO A 460 -3.70 5.56 -6.55
N GLY A 461 -4.15 4.67 -5.67
CA GLY A 461 -5.54 4.63 -5.25
C GLY A 461 -6.47 3.84 -6.18
N LEU A 462 -5.98 3.34 -7.33
CA LEU A 462 -6.71 2.36 -8.14
C LEU A 462 -6.14 0.94 -7.96
N ALA A 463 -7.03 -0.07 -7.95
CA ALA A 463 -6.74 -1.50 -7.86
C ALA A 463 -7.36 -2.26 -9.05
N VAL A 464 -6.92 -3.50 -9.29
CA VAL A 464 -7.53 -4.40 -10.28
C VAL A 464 -8.66 -5.21 -9.64
N THR A 465 -9.71 -5.47 -10.41
CA THR A 465 -10.78 -6.37 -9.99
C THR A 465 -10.38 -7.83 -10.21
N GLU A 466 -10.37 -8.64 -9.15
CA GLU A 466 -10.06 -10.07 -9.23
C GLU A 466 -11.13 -10.90 -9.96
N SER A 467 -12.32 -10.32 -10.19
CA SER A 467 -13.53 -11.03 -10.65
C SER A 467 -14.09 -10.53 -11.99
N GLY A 468 -13.29 -9.90 -12.84
CA GLY A 468 -13.73 -9.41 -14.15
C GLY A 468 -13.42 -10.37 -15.31
N ALA A 469 -14.39 -10.59 -16.20
CA ALA A 469 -14.16 -11.28 -17.48
C ALA A 469 -13.21 -10.50 -18.42
N ASN A 470 -13.03 -9.20 -18.18
CA ASN A 470 -12.10 -8.33 -18.88
C ASN A 470 -10.95 -7.92 -17.94
N ALA A 471 -9.76 -8.44 -18.22
CA ALA A 471 -8.58 -8.38 -17.36
C ALA A 471 -7.85 -7.01 -17.33
N GLU A 472 -8.56 -5.92 -17.61
CA GLU A 472 -8.02 -4.56 -17.77
C GLU A 472 -8.87 -3.48 -17.06
N GLU A 473 -9.84 -3.87 -16.25
CA GLU A 473 -10.67 -2.96 -15.46
C GLU A 473 -10.00 -2.57 -14.13
N ARG A 474 -10.21 -1.32 -13.71
CA ARG A 474 -9.69 -0.72 -12.48
C ARG A 474 -10.83 -0.24 -11.59
N ILE A 475 -10.66 -0.28 -10.27
CA ILE A 475 -11.59 0.30 -9.29
C ILE A 475 -10.81 1.14 -8.30
N PHE A 476 -11.46 2.09 -7.62
CA PHE A 476 -10.82 2.73 -6.48
C PHE A 476 -10.56 1.69 -5.39
N ALA A 477 -9.37 1.75 -4.80
CA ALA A 477 -8.94 0.86 -3.73
C ALA A 477 -9.57 1.23 -2.38
N ASP A 478 -10.09 2.46 -2.26
CA ASP A 478 -10.65 3.00 -1.05
C ASP A 478 -11.83 3.93 -1.39
N GLU A 479 -12.98 3.70 -0.77
CA GLU A 479 -14.21 4.46 -0.99
C GLU A 479 -14.07 5.91 -0.49
N VAL A 480 -13.38 6.14 0.62
CA VAL A 480 -13.16 7.48 1.20
C VAL A 480 -12.26 8.31 0.29
N LEU A 481 -11.23 7.68 -0.30
CA LEU A 481 -10.41 8.32 -1.33
C LEU A 481 -11.23 8.69 -2.57
N ALA A 482 -12.09 7.78 -3.04
CA ALA A 482 -12.98 8.03 -4.18
C ALA A 482 -13.95 9.18 -3.90
N SER A 483 -14.59 9.18 -2.72
CA SER A 483 -15.50 10.24 -2.27
C SER A 483 -14.80 11.58 -2.12
N THR A 484 -13.59 11.60 -1.54
CA THR A 484 -12.78 12.83 -1.44
C THR A 484 -12.41 13.38 -2.81
N ALA A 485 -11.98 12.50 -3.73
CA ALA A 485 -11.64 12.89 -5.10
C ALA A 485 -12.85 13.42 -5.87
N TYR A 486 -14.01 12.78 -5.72
CA TYR A 486 -15.27 13.28 -6.29
C TYR A 486 -15.67 14.64 -5.69
N GLY A 487 -15.58 14.81 -4.38
CA GLY A 487 -15.89 16.08 -3.72
C GLY A 487 -15.05 17.25 -4.25
N GLU A 488 -13.78 17.01 -4.57
CA GLU A 488 -12.93 18.01 -5.21
C GLU A 488 -13.31 18.31 -6.68
N ASP A 489 -13.72 17.31 -7.48
CA ASP A 489 -14.23 17.52 -8.85
C ASP A 489 -15.57 18.28 -8.82
N LEU A 490 -16.43 17.96 -7.84
CA LEU A 490 -17.68 18.67 -7.60
C LEU A 490 -17.44 20.15 -7.25
N ALA A 491 -16.41 20.44 -6.45
CA ALA A 491 -16.01 21.81 -6.14
C ALA A 491 -15.53 22.58 -7.39
N GLU A 492 -14.83 21.90 -8.30
CA GLU A 492 -14.43 22.48 -9.60
C GLU A 492 -15.65 22.85 -10.44
N TYR A 493 -16.62 21.96 -10.55
CA TYR A 493 -17.90 22.23 -11.21
C TYR A 493 -18.64 23.41 -10.57
N ILE A 494 -18.83 23.41 -9.25
CA ILE A 494 -19.57 24.47 -8.54
C ILE A 494 -18.87 25.83 -8.67
N SER A 495 -17.54 25.84 -8.72
CA SER A 495 -16.76 27.06 -8.93
C SER A 495 -16.96 27.66 -10.33
N SER A 496 -17.25 26.83 -11.33
CA SER A 496 -17.39 27.21 -12.73
C SER A 496 -18.57 26.49 -13.42
N PRO A 497 -19.83 26.70 -12.99
CA PRO A 497 -20.97 25.86 -13.39
C PRO A 497 -21.39 26.07 -14.86
N TYR A 498 -20.83 27.07 -15.53
CA TYR A 498 -21.09 27.41 -16.93
C TYR A 498 -19.97 26.96 -17.89
N GLN A 499 -18.89 26.40 -17.36
CA GLN A 499 -17.77 25.89 -18.18
C GLN A 499 -18.00 24.42 -18.53
N GLY A 500 -17.34 23.93 -19.59
CA GLY A 500 -17.51 22.57 -20.15
C GLY A 500 -17.03 21.46 -19.23
N HIS A 501 -17.74 21.24 -18.13
CA HIS A 501 -17.52 20.18 -17.15
C HIS A 501 -18.44 18.99 -17.45
N VAL A 502 -18.02 17.75 -17.17
CA VAL A 502 -18.86 16.55 -17.42
C VAL A 502 -20.17 16.59 -16.63
N LEU A 503 -20.13 17.16 -15.42
CA LEU A 503 -21.31 17.40 -14.59
C LEU A 503 -22.30 18.40 -15.21
N CYS A 504 -21.91 19.21 -16.21
CA CYS A 504 -22.84 20.08 -16.95
C CYS A 504 -23.66 19.32 -17.99
N GLU A 505 -23.31 18.07 -18.30
CA GLU A 505 -23.96 17.28 -19.33
C GLU A 505 -25.24 16.60 -18.82
N ALA A 506 -26.17 16.36 -19.73
CA ALA A 506 -27.38 15.58 -19.47
C ALA A 506 -27.00 14.09 -19.32
N ALA A 507 -26.61 13.71 -18.11
CA ALA A 507 -26.36 12.32 -17.72
C ALA A 507 -27.30 11.93 -16.57
N THR A 508 -27.63 10.65 -16.48
CA THR A 508 -28.39 10.13 -15.34
C THR A 508 -27.43 9.93 -14.18
N TRP A 509 -27.62 10.71 -13.11
CA TRP A 509 -26.88 10.56 -11.86
C TRP A 509 -27.83 9.96 -10.84
N PRO A 510 -27.86 8.62 -10.71
CA PRO A 510 -28.83 7.97 -9.84
C PRO A 510 -28.50 8.18 -8.36
N ASP A 511 -27.22 8.22 -7.98
CA ASP A 511 -26.82 8.17 -6.58
C ASP A 511 -26.26 9.49 -6.07
N SER A 512 -26.75 9.96 -4.92
CA SER A 512 -26.16 11.11 -4.20
C SER A 512 -24.82 10.76 -3.58
N ALA A 513 -23.99 11.77 -3.30
CA ALA A 513 -22.72 11.59 -2.61
C ALA A 513 -22.90 11.14 -1.16
N ASP A 514 -21.85 10.57 -0.57
CA ASP A 514 -21.78 10.40 0.88
C ASP A 514 -21.42 11.73 1.57
N ASP A 515 -21.45 11.77 2.90
CA ASP A 515 -21.08 12.98 3.64
C ASP A 515 -19.61 13.38 3.42
N MET A 516 -18.69 12.41 3.25
CA MET A 516 -17.27 12.69 3.01
C MET A 516 -17.04 13.54 1.76
N ALA A 517 -17.73 13.22 0.66
CA ALA A 517 -17.64 14.00 -0.57
C ALA A 517 -18.20 15.42 -0.40
N ILE A 518 -19.30 15.57 0.34
CA ILE A 518 -19.91 16.88 0.62
C ILE A 518 -18.97 17.73 1.45
N ASP A 519 -18.43 17.18 2.54
CA ASP A 519 -17.47 17.85 3.43
C ASP A 519 -16.20 18.24 2.66
N ALA A 520 -15.65 17.34 1.84
CA ALA A 520 -14.48 17.61 1.02
C ALA A 520 -14.73 18.73 0.00
N CYS A 521 -15.90 18.73 -0.65
CA CYS A 521 -16.32 19.78 -1.57
C CYS A 521 -16.46 21.13 -0.86
N ALA A 522 -17.16 21.19 0.27
CA ALA A 522 -17.37 22.41 1.05
C ALA A 522 -16.02 23.02 1.52
N LEU A 523 -15.10 22.19 2.03
CA LEU A 523 -13.76 22.62 2.39
C LEU A 523 -12.96 23.13 1.17
N SER A 524 -13.12 22.53 0.00
CA SER A 524 -12.45 22.96 -1.23
C SER A 524 -12.96 24.32 -1.70
N LEU A 525 -14.28 24.50 -1.75
CA LEU A 525 -14.93 25.76 -2.06
C LEU A 525 -14.53 26.87 -1.08
N GLY A 526 -14.50 26.56 0.22
CA GLY A 526 -14.02 27.48 1.26
C GLY A 526 -12.57 27.93 1.03
N SER A 527 -11.67 27.00 0.67
CA SER A 527 -10.27 27.33 0.35
C SER A 527 -10.09 28.19 -0.91
N ARG A 528 -11.05 28.12 -1.84
CA ARG A 528 -11.11 28.92 -3.07
C ARG A 528 -11.82 30.27 -2.87
N GLY A 529 -12.36 30.54 -1.67
CA GLY A 529 -13.13 31.75 -1.38
C GLY A 529 -14.50 31.80 -2.07
N ILE A 530 -15.05 30.64 -2.45
CA ILE A 530 -16.37 30.56 -3.07
C ILE A 530 -17.43 30.83 -2.01
N THR A 531 -18.33 31.75 -2.32
CA THR A 531 -19.43 32.15 -1.44
C THR A 531 -20.62 31.19 -1.59
N PRO A 532 -21.47 31.03 -0.55
CA PRO A 532 -22.69 30.24 -0.66
C PRO A 532 -23.54 30.62 -1.87
N ARG A 533 -23.67 31.91 -2.17
CA ARG A 533 -24.42 32.42 -3.33
C ARG A 533 -23.94 31.86 -4.67
N GLN A 534 -22.64 31.58 -4.81
CA GLN A 534 -22.10 30.95 -6.02
C GLN A 534 -22.47 29.46 -6.09
N VAL A 535 -22.59 28.78 -4.95
CA VAL A 535 -23.15 27.42 -4.87
C VAL A 535 -24.62 27.42 -5.31
N ILE A 536 -25.41 28.39 -4.85
CA ILE A 536 -26.81 28.57 -5.30
C ILE A 536 -26.89 28.75 -6.81
N ALA A 537 -26.00 29.56 -7.39
CA ALA A 537 -25.98 29.77 -8.84
C ALA A 537 -25.72 28.47 -9.62
N ALA A 538 -24.93 27.55 -9.07
CA ALA A 538 -24.75 26.21 -9.66
C ALA A 538 -26.05 25.39 -9.59
N CYS A 539 -26.75 25.41 -8.45
CA CYS A 539 -28.05 24.74 -8.30
C CYS A 539 -29.12 25.31 -9.26
N GLU A 540 -29.24 26.64 -9.35
CA GLU A 540 -30.15 27.33 -10.27
C GLU A 540 -29.82 27.01 -11.73
N ASN A 541 -28.54 26.95 -12.08
CA ASN A 541 -28.11 26.58 -13.42
C ASN A 541 -28.59 25.16 -13.79
N ARG A 542 -28.49 24.18 -12.88
CA ARG A 542 -29.04 22.83 -13.12
C ARG A 542 -30.55 22.86 -13.31
N MET A 543 -31.27 23.55 -12.42
CA MET A 543 -32.73 23.67 -12.52
C MET A 543 -33.18 24.30 -13.84
N ASN A 544 -32.48 25.33 -14.31
CA ASN A 544 -32.76 25.99 -15.60
C ASN A 544 -32.57 25.06 -16.80
N HIS A 545 -31.73 24.03 -16.66
CA HIS A 545 -31.54 22.97 -17.65
C HIS A 545 -32.42 21.75 -17.40
N HIS A 546 -33.32 21.80 -16.41
CA HIS A 546 -34.18 20.69 -15.99
C HIS A 546 -33.39 19.44 -15.52
N PHE A 547 -32.21 19.65 -14.93
CA PHE A 547 -31.42 18.58 -14.30
C PHE A 547 -31.77 18.49 -12.82
N TYR A 548 -32.71 17.59 -12.49
CA TYR A 548 -33.21 17.34 -11.12
C TYR A 548 -32.51 16.17 -10.43
N ASP A 549 -31.27 15.91 -10.79
CA ASP A 549 -30.54 14.67 -10.49
C ASP A 549 -29.73 14.73 -9.18
N ALA A 550 -28.96 13.67 -8.91
CA ALA A 550 -28.18 13.55 -7.68
C ALA A 550 -27.11 14.65 -7.53
N ILE A 551 -26.61 15.23 -8.63
CA ILE A 551 -25.65 16.35 -8.57
C ILE A 551 -26.31 17.61 -8.02
N LEU A 552 -27.59 17.85 -8.34
CA LEU A 552 -28.35 18.93 -7.72
C LEU A 552 -28.52 18.68 -6.22
N MET A 553 -28.84 17.45 -5.82
CA MET A 553 -28.92 17.07 -4.41
C MET A 553 -27.61 17.31 -3.66
N ASP A 554 -26.49 16.94 -4.28
CA ASP A 554 -25.15 17.14 -3.71
C ASP A 554 -24.83 18.63 -3.56
N ALA A 555 -25.12 19.45 -4.58
CA ALA A 555 -24.91 20.90 -4.51
C ALA A 555 -25.77 21.59 -3.44
N ILE A 556 -27.01 21.14 -3.23
CA ILE A 556 -27.88 21.61 -2.13
C ILE A 556 -27.23 21.30 -0.78
N ARG A 557 -26.76 20.07 -0.57
CA ARG A 557 -26.10 19.65 0.68
C ARG A 557 -24.78 20.39 0.92
N VAL A 558 -23.98 20.60 -0.12
CA VAL A 558 -22.75 21.42 -0.05
C VAL A 558 -23.09 22.84 0.38
N SER A 559 -24.20 23.40 -0.11
CA SER A 559 -24.59 24.76 0.28
C SER A 559 -24.91 24.89 1.77
N ASP A 560 -25.54 23.87 2.37
CA ASP A 560 -25.80 23.86 3.81
C ASP A 560 -24.51 23.79 4.62
N GLU A 561 -23.50 23.04 4.15
CA GLU A 561 -22.21 22.93 4.83
C GLU A 561 -21.34 24.21 4.70
N VAL A 562 -21.41 24.93 3.58
CA VAL A 562 -20.70 26.21 3.39
C VAL A 562 -21.33 27.35 4.22
N GLY A 563 -22.58 27.21 4.67
CA GLY A 563 -23.15 28.01 5.77
C GLY A 563 -23.92 29.28 5.36
N ASP A 564 -24.98 29.14 4.55
CA ASP A 564 -25.96 30.21 4.34
C ASP A 564 -27.35 29.82 4.84
N HIS A 565 -27.92 30.66 5.70
CA HIS A 565 -29.26 30.49 6.29
C HIS A 565 -30.36 31.23 5.51
N GLY A 566 -30.02 31.84 4.37
CA GLY A 566 -30.90 32.71 3.58
C GLY A 566 -31.35 32.13 2.24
N PHE A 567 -31.60 30.81 2.15
CA PHE A 567 -31.97 30.15 0.90
C PHE A 567 -33.39 30.55 0.42
N PRO A 568 -33.56 31.19 -0.76
CA PRO A 568 -34.88 31.60 -1.25
C PRO A 568 -35.48 30.65 -2.30
N GLY A 569 -34.79 29.58 -2.71
CA GLY A 569 -35.18 28.70 -3.82
C GLY A 569 -35.86 27.41 -3.37
N ASN A 570 -36.96 27.04 -4.04
CA ASN A 570 -37.57 25.71 -3.94
C ASN A 570 -36.89 24.79 -4.96
N PHE A 571 -35.96 23.94 -4.50
CA PHE A 571 -35.28 22.99 -5.37
C PHE A 571 -36.11 21.73 -5.54
N ILE A 572 -36.14 21.19 -6.76
CA ILE A 572 -36.79 19.92 -7.05
C ILE A 572 -35.70 18.93 -7.42
N VAL A 573 -35.69 17.79 -6.74
CA VAL A 573 -34.81 16.66 -6.99
C VAL A 573 -35.72 15.46 -7.26
N GLU A 574 -35.44 14.69 -8.30
CA GLU A 574 -36.33 13.63 -8.80
C GLU A 574 -35.55 12.40 -9.24
N GLY A 575 -36.05 11.20 -8.91
CA GLY A 575 -35.54 9.95 -9.47
C GLY A 575 -34.16 9.52 -8.98
N ILE A 576 -33.79 9.86 -7.73
CA ILE A 576 -32.46 9.57 -7.18
C ILE A 576 -32.50 8.52 -6.05
N LEU A 577 -31.36 7.91 -5.78
CA LEU A 577 -31.06 7.07 -4.63
C LEU A 577 -30.17 7.87 -3.66
N VAL A 578 -30.61 7.96 -2.40
CA VAL A 578 -29.88 8.58 -1.31
C VAL A 578 -29.63 7.52 -0.24
N ARG A 579 -28.39 7.04 -0.13
CA ARG A 579 -28.01 6.01 0.87
C ARG A 579 -28.24 6.49 2.30
N GLN A 580 -27.79 7.71 2.60
CA GLN A 580 -27.97 8.31 3.91
C GLN A 580 -28.25 9.80 3.78
N LEU A 581 -29.32 10.26 4.43
CA LEU A 581 -29.69 11.67 4.49
C LEU A 581 -29.93 12.07 5.94
N ALA A 582 -29.10 12.96 6.47
CA ALA A 582 -29.39 13.65 7.72
C ALA A 582 -30.15 14.94 7.44
N VAL A 583 -31.14 15.26 8.27
CA VAL A 583 -31.96 16.48 8.17
C VAL A 583 -32.02 17.18 9.53
N GLY A 584 -32.12 18.51 9.51
CA GLY A 584 -32.18 19.31 10.74
C GLY A 584 -32.22 20.81 10.50
N PRO A 585 -32.36 21.62 11.57
CA PRO A 585 -32.62 23.06 11.48
C PRO A 585 -31.45 23.88 10.92
N GLU A 586 -30.24 23.33 10.89
CA GLU A 586 -29.07 23.99 10.28
C GLU A 586 -29.05 23.85 8.76
N MET A 587 -29.86 22.95 8.19
CA MET A 587 -29.86 22.60 6.76
C MET A 587 -31.00 23.33 6.04
N THR A 588 -30.85 24.64 5.86
CA THR A 588 -31.90 25.49 5.29
C THR A 588 -32.15 25.25 3.80
N ALA A 589 -31.11 24.94 3.03
CA ALA A 589 -31.24 24.64 1.61
C ALA A 589 -31.97 23.31 1.40
N LEU A 590 -31.54 22.28 2.14
CA LEU A 590 -32.18 20.97 2.13
C LEU A 590 -33.61 21.00 2.69
N GLY A 591 -33.89 21.77 3.75
CA GLY A 591 -35.24 21.91 4.31
C GLY A 591 -36.25 22.48 3.30
N ASN A 592 -35.80 23.32 2.37
CA ASN A 592 -36.61 23.89 1.29
C ASN A 592 -36.65 23.02 0.01
N ALA A 593 -35.98 21.87 -0.01
CA ALA A 593 -35.97 20.98 -1.15
C ALA A 593 -37.24 20.10 -1.23
N HIS A 594 -37.60 19.75 -2.46
CA HIS A 594 -38.65 18.81 -2.82
C HIS A 594 -38.02 17.59 -3.47
N ILE A 595 -37.95 16.48 -2.75
CA ILE A 595 -37.43 15.20 -3.22
C ILE A 595 -38.61 14.37 -3.71
N ARG A 596 -38.60 13.96 -4.98
CA ARG A 596 -39.71 13.26 -5.65
C ARG A 596 -39.28 11.95 -6.26
N ASP A 597 -40.18 10.97 -6.30
CA ASP A 597 -39.99 9.72 -7.05
C ASP A 597 -38.62 9.06 -6.78
N SER A 598 -38.15 9.15 -5.54
CA SER A 598 -36.78 8.82 -5.12
C SER A 598 -36.76 7.71 -4.08
N VAL A 599 -35.58 7.12 -3.85
CA VAL A 599 -35.34 6.12 -2.81
C VAL A 599 -34.36 6.70 -1.78
N ILE A 600 -34.72 6.65 -0.51
CA ILE A 600 -33.85 7.01 0.61
C ILE A 600 -33.65 5.76 1.47
N GLU A 601 -32.43 5.23 1.55
CA GLU A 601 -32.19 4.03 2.35
C GLU A 601 -32.26 4.36 3.85
N VAL A 602 -31.56 5.40 4.28
CA VAL A 602 -31.55 5.85 5.68
C VAL A 602 -31.82 7.35 5.78
N LEU A 603 -32.92 7.73 6.42
CA LEU A 603 -33.27 9.11 6.75
C LEU A 603 -33.06 9.37 8.26
N ASP A 604 -32.02 10.11 8.62
CA ASP A 604 -31.77 10.51 10.00
C ASP A 604 -32.52 11.81 10.35
N MET A 605 -33.62 11.65 11.09
CA MET A 605 -34.47 12.73 11.58
C MET A 605 -34.22 13.08 13.05
N SER A 606 -33.10 12.63 13.63
CA SER A 606 -32.81 12.80 15.06
C SER A 606 -32.70 14.25 15.52
N GLN A 607 -32.52 15.19 14.57
CA GLN A 607 -32.35 16.63 14.84
C GLN A 607 -33.55 17.47 14.37
N VAL A 608 -34.62 16.84 13.86
CA VAL A 608 -35.81 17.53 13.37
C VAL A 608 -36.67 17.96 14.54
N GLU A 609 -36.85 19.27 14.72
CA GLU A 609 -37.72 19.83 15.77
C GLU A 609 -39.03 20.35 15.18
N ARG A 610 -38.96 20.93 13.98
CA ARG A 610 -40.09 21.49 13.23
C ARG A 610 -40.24 20.80 11.88
N ALA A 611 -41.46 20.82 11.33
CA ALA A 611 -41.71 20.24 10.01
C ALA A 611 -40.93 20.95 8.88
N ASP A 612 -40.50 22.19 9.09
CA ASP A 612 -39.70 22.95 8.12
C ASP A 612 -38.21 22.60 8.17
N ASP A 613 -37.75 21.86 9.18
CA ASP A 613 -36.37 21.36 9.26
C ASP A 613 -36.14 20.15 8.34
N CYS A 614 -37.17 19.73 7.61
CA CYS A 614 -37.18 18.52 6.79
C CYS A 614 -37.66 18.86 5.35
N PRO A 615 -36.98 18.34 4.30
CA PRO A 615 -37.44 18.47 2.92
C PRO A 615 -38.84 17.88 2.76
N THR A 616 -39.53 18.31 1.70
CA THR A 616 -40.74 17.63 1.26
C THR A 616 -40.34 16.40 0.45
N ILE A 617 -40.68 15.21 0.93
CA ILE A 617 -40.39 13.91 0.30
C ILE A 617 -41.69 13.34 -0.25
N GLU A 618 -41.88 13.40 -1.56
CA GLU A 618 -43.11 13.03 -2.27
C GLU A 618 -42.91 11.76 -3.11
N LYS A 619 -43.92 10.88 -3.12
CA LYS A 619 -43.95 9.66 -3.98
C LYS A 619 -42.67 8.81 -3.90
N SER A 620 -42.04 8.80 -2.74
CA SER A 620 -40.72 8.20 -2.56
C SER A 620 -40.80 6.95 -1.68
N LEU A 621 -39.72 6.18 -1.63
CA LEU A 621 -39.54 5.06 -0.72
C LEU A 621 -38.45 5.41 0.30
N VAL A 622 -38.78 5.34 1.59
CA VAL A 622 -37.80 5.46 2.68
C VAL A 622 -37.66 4.11 3.37
N SER A 623 -36.48 3.49 3.26
CA SER A 623 -36.27 2.15 3.82
C SER A 623 -36.22 2.19 5.35
N LYS A 624 -35.48 3.14 5.92
CA LYS A 624 -35.35 3.29 7.38
C LYS A 624 -35.32 4.76 7.81
N VAL A 625 -36.15 5.11 8.79
CA VAL A 625 -36.09 6.41 9.47
C VAL A 625 -35.44 6.25 10.84
N LEU A 626 -34.38 7.02 11.10
CA LEU A 626 -33.72 7.11 12.40
C LEU A 626 -34.25 8.30 13.20
N GLY A 627 -34.22 8.19 14.53
CA GLY A 627 -34.60 9.27 15.44
C GLY A 627 -36.10 9.36 15.76
N LEU A 628 -36.96 8.68 14.98
CA LEU A 628 -38.41 8.65 15.17
C LEU A 628 -38.93 7.21 15.24
N THR A 629 -39.96 6.99 16.05
CA THR A 629 -40.72 5.72 16.12
C THR A 629 -41.97 5.74 15.23
N SER A 630 -42.45 6.93 14.87
CA SER A 630 -43.55 7.19 13.92
C SER A 630 -43.54 8.66 13.49
N LEU A 631 -44.21 8.98 12.38
CA LEU A 631 -44.41 10.38 11.96
C LEU A 631 -45.57 11.04 12.70
N SER A 632 -45.33 12.25 13.23
CA SER A 632 -46.38 13.12 13.76
C SER A 632 -47.26 13.68 12.64
N ASP A 633 -48.47 14.13 12.96
CA ASP A 633 -49.38 14.71 11.96
C ASP A 633 -48.81 15.95 11.27
N ALA A 634 -48.01 16.74 11.99
CA ALA A 634 -47.30 17.88 11.42
C ALA A 634 -46.23 17.45 10.40
N LEU A 635 -45.53 16.34 10.65
CA LEU A 635 -44.51 15.82 9.75
C LEU A 635 -45.10 15.08 8.56
N LYS A 636 -46.26 14.41 8.70
CA LYS A 636 -46.91 13.69 7.59
C LYS A 636 -47.13 14.56 6.35
N VAL A 637 -47.34 15.87 6.53
CA VAL A 637 -47.49 16.84 5.42
C VAL A 637 -46.24 16.90 4.54
N ARG A 638 -45.05 16.62 5.10
CA ARG A 638 -43.77 16.55 4.38
C ARG A 638 -43.55 15.22 3.67
N PHE A 639 -44.39 14.19 3.88
CA PHE A 639 -44.23 12.87 3.26
C PHE A 639 -45.42 12.46 2.38
N PRO A 640 -45.88 13.29 1.42
CA PRO A 640 -47.06 12.98 0.62
C PRO A 640 -46.82 11.77 -0.28
N ALA A 641 -47.68 10.76 -0.17
CA ALA A 641 -47.62 9.51 -0.95
C ALA A 641 -46.26 8.77 -0.83
N THR A 642 -45.56 8.92 0.29
CA THR A 642 -44.26 8.29 0.53
C THR A 642 -44.44 7.04 1.40
N GLU A 643 -43.82 5.94 0.99
CA GLU A 643 -43.79 4.69 1.74
C GLU A 643 -42.58 4.66 2.68
N ILE A 644 -42.81 4.35 3.96
CA ILE A 644 -41.75 4.20 4.96
C ILE A 644 -41.76 2.76 5.46
N ALA A 645 -40.69 2.00 5.16
CA ALA A 645 -40.65 0.58 5.47
C ALA A 645 -40.35 0.31 6.96
N GLN A 646 -39.43 1.07 7.57
CA GLN A 646 -39.03 0.88 8.96
C GLN A 646 -38.77 2.20 9.70
N PHE A 647 -39.23 2.29 10.95
CA PHE A 647 -38.81 3.32 11.91
C PHE A 647 -37.83 2.72 12.93
N SER A 648 -37.01 3.57 13.56
CA SER A 648 -36.20 3.18 14.72
C SER A 648 -37.08 2.55 15.80
N ALA A 649 -36.58 1.49 16.43
CA ALA A 649 -37.21 0.92 17.60
C ALA A 649 -37.25 1.96 18.73
N SER A 650 -38.24 1.87 19.62
CA SER A 650 -38.44 2.85 20.70
C SER A 650 -37.30 2.93 21.71
N ASN A 651 -36.36 1.99 21.71
CA ASN A 651 -35.13 2.01 22.50
C ASN A 651 -33.92 2.58 21.73
N ALA A 652 -34.06 2.87 20.44
CA ALA A 652 -33.04 3.37 19.52
C ALA A 652 -33.35 4.80 19.01
N THR A 653 -33.97 5.62 19.85
CA THR A 653 -34.23 7.06 19.60
C THR A 653 -33.89 7.85 20.86
N THR A 654 -33.45 9.11 20.75
CA THR A 654 -33.16 9.95 21.93
C THR A 654 -34.35 10.01 22.89
N ASN A 655 -35.56 10.26 22.39
CA ASN A 655 -36.79 10.29 23.20
C ASN A 655 -37.11 8.92 23.82
N GLY A 656 -36.83 7.87 23.07
CA GLY A 656 -36.95 6.49 23.50
C GLY A 656 -36.02 6.10 24.64
N ILE A 657 -34.75 6.48 24.52
CA ILE A 657 -33.71 6.32 25.54
C ILE A 657 -34.09 7.12 26.79
N MET A 658 -34.58 8.36 26.62
CA MET A 658 -35.05 9.18 27.74
C MET A 658 -36.28 8.59 28.44
N GLY A 659 -37.08 7.78 27.75
CA GLY A 659 -38.23 7.06 28.31
C GLY A 659 -37.90 5.77 29.06
N LEU A 660 -36.63 5.34 29.09
CA LEU A 660 -36.22 4.12 29.80
C LEU A 660 -36.28 4.30 31.33
N THR A 661 -36.52 3.20 32.05
CA THR A 661 -36.40 3.15 33.52
C THR A 661 -34.94 3.00 33.94
N LEU A 662 -34.13 3.99 33.61
CA LEU A 662 -32.71 4.10 33.94
C LEU A 662 -32.44 5.42 34.69
N ASP A 663 -31.28 5.53 35.35
CA ASP A 663 -30.90 6.79 35.96
C ASP A 663 -30.77 7.90 34.90
N LEU A 664 -30.94 9.15 35.31
CA LEU A 664 -30.90 10.28 34.39
C LEU A 664 -29.54 10.38 33.68
N ASP A 665 -28.45 10.15 34.41
CA ASP A 665 -27.09 10.23 33.86
C ASP A 665 -26.83 9.10 32.84
N ASP A 666 -27.34 7.88 33.09
CA ASP A 666 -27.28 6.74 32.16
C ASP A 666 -28.05 7.00 30.86
N ARG A 667 -29.25 7.61 30.97
CA ARG A 667 -30.08 7.95 29.80
C ARG A 667 -29.43 9.04 28.96
N VAL A 668 -28.88 10.07 29.60
CA VAL A 668 -28.15 11.13 28.92
C VAL A 668 -26.93 10.56 28.21
N ALA A 669 -26.19 9.65 28.85
CA ALA A 669 -25.03 8.98 28.26
C ALA A 669 -25.37 8.16 27.02
N LEU A 670 -26.39 7.30 27.09
CA LEU A 670 -26.87 6.52 25.95
C LEU A 670 -27.36 7.41 24.80
N SER A 671 -28.01 8.55 25.11
CA SER A 671 -28.40 9.55 24.11
C SER A 671 -27.18 10.16 23.40
N VAL A 672 -26.12 10.49 24.15
CA VAL A 672 -24.88 11.02 23.57
C VAL A 672 -24.20 9.97 22.69
N LEU A 673 -24.05 8.73 23.18
CA LEU A 673 -23.46 7.63 22.41
C LEU A 673 -24.25 7.34 21.14
N HIS A 674 -25.58 7.30 21.21
CA HIS A 674 -26.43 7.17 20.03
C HIS A 674 -26.18 8.29 19.03
N LYS A 675 -26.12 9.55 19.48
CA LYS A 675 -25.89 10.70 18.59
C LYS A 675 -24.51 10.63 17.92
N VAL A 676 -23.46 10.26 18.65
CA VAL A 676 -22.08 10.23 18.13
C VAL A 676 -21.85 9.03 17.22
N TYR A 677 -22.32 7.83 17.58
CA TYR A 677 -22.03 6.58 16.84
C TYR A 677 -23.04 6.25 15.74
N ALA A 678 -24.20 6.90 15.69
CA ALA A 678 -25.17 6.69 14.60
C ALA A 678 -24.70 7.27 13.25
N LYS A 679 -23.72 8.19 13.24
CA LYS A 679 -23.13 8.76 12.03
C LYS A 679 -21.74 8.16 11.83
N ARG A 680 -21.53 7.37 10.77
CA ARG A 680 -20.21 6.81 10.47
C ARG A 680 -19.24 7.95 10.12
N GLY A 681 -18.09 7.99 10.78
CA GLY A 681 -16.93 8.78 10.35
C GLY A 681 -16.93 10.28 10.67
N SER A 682 -18.06 10.93 10.96
CA SER A 682 -18.07 12.36 11.33
C SER A 682 -18.55 12.58 12.76
N GLY A 683 -17.82 13.40 13.53
CA GLY A 683 -18.19 13.75 14.91
C GLY A 683 -19.47 14.59 15.03
N ARG A 684 -19.91 14.84 16.26
CA ARG A 684 -21.07 15.68 16.61
C ARG A 684 -20.65 16.95 17.31
N LYS A 685 -21.17 18.11 16.86
CA LYS A 685 -20.94 19.42 17.52
C LYS A 685 -21.51 19.41 18.94
N ASP A 686 -20.83 20.06 19.86
CA ASP A 686 -21.26 20.25 21.25
C ASP A 686 -22.64 20.92 21.32
N SER A 687 -22.88 21.89 20.44
CA SER A 687 -24.18 22.56 20.29
C SER A 687 -25.32 21.64 19.82
N ALA A 688 -25.01 20.45 19.28
CA ALA A 688 -25.98 19.47 18.80
C ALA A 688 -26.33 18.41 19.86
N LEU A 689 -25.48 18.20 20.87
CA LEU A 689 -25.70 17.21 21.92
C LEU A 689 -26.88 17.55 22.87
N PRO A 690 -27.08 18.79 23.36
CA PRO A 690 -28.19 19.12 24.24
C PRO A 690 -29.56 19.17 23.54
N ARG A 691 -29.62 19.03 22.21
CA ARG A 691 -30.88 19.06 21.44
C ARG A 691 -31.71 17.80 21.69
N GLY A 692 -33.03 17.95 21.87
CA GLY A 692 -33.92 16.84 22.24
C GLY A 692 -33.81 16.35 23.70
N LEU A 693 -33.00 17.01 24.54
CA LEU A 693 -32.97 16.77 25.99
C LEU A 693 -33.86 17.80 26.72
N ASP A 694 -34.52 17.37 27.80
CA ASP A 694 -35.23 18.28 28.70
C ASP A 694 -34.25 19.11 29.55
N GLN A 695 -34.77 20.10 30.29
CA GLN A 695 -33.92 21.01 31.07
C GLN A 695 -33.07 20.29 32.12
N ALA A 696 -33.63 19.26 32.77
CA ALA A 696 -32.93 18.47 33.77
C ALA A 696 -31.79 17.64 33.15
N ALA A 697 -32.01 17.03 31.98
CA ALA A 697 -31.00 16.28 31.25
C ALA A 697 -29.88 17.19 30.68
N LYS A 698 -30.21 18.41 30.24
CA LYS A 698 -29.23 19.40 29.79
C LYS A 698 -28.26 19.81 30.90
N GLU A 699 -28.75 19.94 32.12
CA GLU A 699 -27.92 20.28 33.29
C GLU A 699 -26.95 19.15 33.66
N ARG A 700 -27.28 17.90 33.35
CA ARG A 700 -26.42 16.72 33.56
C ARG A 700 -25.39 16.48 32.47
N LEU A 701 -25.65 16.98 31.26
CA LEU A 701 -24.83 16.73 30.07
C LEU A 701 -23.32 17.02 30.27
N PRO A 702 -22.87 18.13 30.91
CA PRO A 702 -21.44 18.38 31.09
C PRO A 702 -20.73 17.34 31.95
N HIS A 703 -21.40 16.85 33.00
CA HIS A 703 -20.88 15.78 33.85
C HIS A 703 -20.75 14.47 33.07
N VAL A 704 -21.82 14.09 32.35
CA VAL A 704 -21.85 12.88 31.54
C VAL A 704 -20.79 12.89 30.45
N LEU A 705 -20.57 14.02 29.77
CA LEU A 705 -19.52 14.14 28.75
C LEU A 705 -18.12 13.95 29.36
N THR A 706 -17.90 14.46 30.57
CA THR A 706 -16.63 14.26 31.28
C THR A 706 -16.38 12.78 31.56
N GLU A 707 -17.40 12.04 32.00
CA GLU A 707 -17.30 10.59 32.27
C GLU A 707 -17.18 9.74 31.00
N LEU A 708 -17.88 10.09 29.92
CA LEU A 708 -17.75 9.40 28.63
C LEU A 708 -16.38 9.61 27.98
N LEU A 709 -15.78 10.80 28.17
CA LEU A 709 -14.40 11.07 27.74
C LEU A 709 -13.37 10.33 28.60
N SER A 710 -13.54 10.31 29.93
CA SER A 710 -12.61 9.63 30.84
C SER A 710 -12.66 8.11 30.72
N SER A 711 -13.85 7.55 30.43
CA SER A 711 -14.04 6.11 30.16
C SER A 711 -13.53 5.67 28.78
N GLY A 712 -13.22 6.61 27.88
CA GLY A 712 -12.74 6.29 26.53
C GLY A 712 -13.83 5.86 25.56
N LEU A 713 -15.11 6.03 25.90
CA LEU A 713 -16.24 5.79 24.99
C LEU A 713 -16.43 6.92 23.97
N LEU A 714 -15.88 8.11 24.24
CA LEU A 714 -15.85 9.25 23.32
C LEU A 714 -14.45 9.81 23.21
N SER A 715 -14.20 10.52 22.10
CA SER A 715 -13.12 11.49 22.00
C SER A 715 -13.69 12.88 21.72
N SER A 716 -13.00 13.94 22.12
CA SER A 716 -13.44 15.32 21.87
C SER A 716 -12.35 16.11 21.18
N THR A 717 -12.79 17.12 20.43
CA THR A 717 -11.92 18.06 19.73
C THR A 717 -12.52 19.46 19.74
N SER A 718 -11.70 20.50 19.57
CA SER A 718 -12.14 21.90 19.58
C SER A 718 -11.50 22.70 18.44
N ARG A 719 -12.32 23.29 17.56
CA ARG A 719 -11.88 24.22 16.52
C ARG A 719 -12.49 25.60 16.76
N GLY A 720 -11.68 26.60 17.09
CA GLY A 720 -12.17 27.94 17.44
C GLY A 720 -13.08 27.90 18.68
N ASN A 721 -14.34 28.33 18.54
CA ASN A 721 -15.37 28.28 19.59
C ASN A 721 -16.28 27.04 19.52
N VAL A 722 -16.02 26.06 18.63
CA VAL A 722 -16.88 24.90 18.43
C VAL A 722 -16.16 23.61 18.84
N VAL A 723 -16.74 22.89 19.81
CA VAL A 723 -16.27 21.57 20.25
C VAL A 723 -17.02 20.49 19.45
N LEU A 724 -16.33 19.43 19.01
CA LEU A 724 -16.91 18.24 18.37
C LEU A 724 -16.57 17.00 19.20
N TYR A 725 -17.48 16.04 19.24
CA TYR A 725 -17.35 14.74 19.91
C TYR A 725 -17.33 13.63 18.86
N LEU A 726 -16.33 12.77 18.90
CA LEU A 726 -16.00 11.78 17.87
C LEU A 726 -16.12 10.35 18.44
N PRO A 727 -16.56 9.37 17.62
CA PRO A 727 -16.50 7.97 17.99
C PRO A 727 -15.05 7.50 18.11
N VAL A 728 -14.84 6.44 18.90
CA VAL A 728 -13.53 5.81 19.11
C VAL A 728 -13.47 4.50 18.33
N LYS A 729 -12.35 4.24 17.66
CA LYS A 729 -12.15 3.04 16.84
C LYS A 729 -12.18 1.76 17.69
N GLY A 730 -12.64 0.65 17.12
CA GLY A 730 -12.66 -0.67 17.78
C GLY A 730 -13.81 -0.89 18.77
N ILE A 731 -14.50 0.17 19.22
CA ILE A 731 -15.61 0.06 20.20
C ILE A 731 -17.00 0.31 19.61
N SER A 732 -17.10 0.62 18.31
CA SER A 732 -18.38 0.86 17.62
C SER A 732 -19.36 -0.31 17.74
N THR A 733 -18.87 -1.56 17.64
CA THR A 733 -19.69 -2.78 17.82
C THR A 733 -20.21 -2.90 19.25
N GLN A 734 -19.35 -2.65 20.25
CA GLN A 734 -19.74 -2.67 21.66
C GLN A 734 -20.76 -1.58 21.97
N VAL A 735 -20.56 -0.36 21.44
CA VAL A 735 -21.52 0.73 21.61
C VAL A 735 -22.86 0.39 20.94
N ALA A 736 -22.84 -0.26 19.78
CA ALA A 736 -24.06 -0.75 19.13
C ALA A 736 -24.78 -1.82 19.97
N GLU A 737 -24.05 -2.73 20.62
CA GLU A 737 -24.61 -3.72 21.56
C GLU A 737 -25.21 -3.05 22.80
N LEU A 738 -24.53 -2.04 23.36
CA LEU A 738 -25.04 -1.25 24.48
C LEU A 738 -26.33 -0.51 24.12
N LEU A 739 -26.40 0.04 22.91
CA LEU A 739 -27.61 0.71 22.39
C LEU A 739 -28.74 -0.29 22.08
N ALA A 740 -28.42 -1.53 21.72
CA ALA A 740 -29.40 -2.60 21.51
C ALA A 740 -29.95 -3.15 22.84
N ALA A 741 -29.15 -3.14 23.92
CA ALA A 741 -29.50 -3.61 25.25
C ALA A 741 -29.33 -2.52 26.33
N PRO A 742 -30.05 -1.38 26.26
CA PRO A 742 -29.76 -0.22 27.09
C PRO A 742 -29.95 -0.45 28.59
N ASN A 743 -30.74 -1.45 29.00
CA ASN A 743 -30.97 -1.76 30.42
C ASN A 743 -29.72 -2.26 31.17
N THR A 744 -28.72 -2.76 30.45
CA THR A 744 -27.46 -3.26 31.03
C THR A 744 -26.38 -2.19 31.14
N PHE A 745 -26.62 -0.99 30.59
CA PHE A 745 -25.64 0.11 30.64
C PHE A 745 -25.68 0.84 31.98
N ARG A 746 -24.50 1.12 32.54
CA ARG A 746 -24.29 2.00 33.70
C ARG A 746 -23.08 2.89 33.45
N LEU A 747 -23.27 4.21 33.51
CA LEU A 747 -22.22 5.19 33.27
C LEU A 747 -21.08 5.06 34.29
N SER A 748 -21.41 4.74 35.55
CA SER A 748 -20.43 4.49 36.62
C SER A 748 -19.49 3.31 36.34
N GLU A 749 -19.87 2.39 35.44
CA GLU A 749 -19.09 1.21 35.05
C GLU A 749 -18.49 1.35 33.64
N ALA A 750 -18.63 2.53 33.02
CA ALA A 750 -18.18 2.78 31.65
C ALA A 750 -16.67 2.56 31.45
N ALA A 751 -15.84 2.87 32.45
CA ALA A 751 -14.39 2.68 32.37
C ALA A 751 -13.97 1.20 32.33
N THR A 752 -14.76 0.30 32.92
CA THR A 752 -14.53 -1.15 32.90
C THR A 752 -14.93 -1.82 31.58
N LEU A 753 -15.84 -1.21 30.82
CA LEU A 753 -16.32 -1.75 29.53
C LEU A 753 -15.25 -1.71 28.43
N VAL A 754 -14.34 -0.72 28.48
CA VAL A 754 -13.26 -0.56 27.48
C VAL A 754 -11.99 -1.36 27.88
N GLY A 755 -11.84 -1.76 29.14
CA GLY A 755 -10.66 -2.48 29.66
C GLY A 755 -10.69 -4.01 29.55
N ALA A 756 -11.79 -4.61 29.12
CA ALA A 756 -11.95 -6.07 29.07
C ALA A 756 -11.40 -6.74 27.78
N THR A 757 -10.86 -5.96 26.84
CA THR A 757 -10.28 -6.45 25.57
C THR A 757 -8.76 -6.28 25.47
N SER A 758 -8.10 -5.96 26.58
CA SER A 758 -6.64 -5.78 26.65
C SER A 758 -5.93 -6.85 27.50
N ASP A 759 -6.46 -8.08 27.53
CA ASP A 759 -5.78 -9.29 28.03
C ASP A 759 -5.70 -10.37 26.95
#